data_AF-Q8EWE7-F1
#
_entry.id   AF-Q8EWE7-F1
#
_cell.length_a   1.000
_cell.length_b   1.000
_cell.length_c   1.000
_cell.angle_alpha   90.00
_cell.angle_beta   90.00
_cell.angle_gamma   90.00
#
_symmetry.space_group_name_H-M   'P 1'
#
loop_
_entity.id
_entity.type
_entity.pdbx_description
1 polymer ?
#
loop_
_entity_poly.entity_id
_entity_poly.type
_entity_poly.pdbx_seq_one_letter_code
_entity_poly.pdbx_strand_id
1 'polypeptide(L)'
;MVYKDGIYMKKLSKKISLVITSSILSIATGISIALPISNSALLNSSITNITSKNQATESSPVIPSEVNDQNANISTKNGPVTFLGNKITALDWFGNKLWDIDFTTLIPDQNGNKNEGQQSQSLTYSGPWSRAWFNWDYNRNTDLIWILGYWSNNKKTQPLLGIQASNGQVKHTYNLSYDGVLNNVGTGTAYRFVSALSSGKVMVYGGAGSPYDAKGILYDPDSNSTSVISGDSAKNEILPTNDETYGKKYRWYFFNLIPIGNNKNLVEVLPFSRDESVDDGGFPNANYNVYFLLVDDKLNMIHKEGTWSKLVKVADGMQNYRNTKITPQRDYYTMLDGKVVTVVYNTAIVIDGKNDNIQFGVYPMSEKKWIKSWAFDSNQNLYFKFKDESKVYKVSGSVWQTLNNSTTNSNVPLDLYLDLAGIQDIKSYANDLIMYNVYGYTGQLMMINSKYNAKVDTTNSTITVDTNDQKYGLAIAVNQNSSNQTKGDYKGMLNGDNSFQKTSNFELSASAKSSKIPSEITKEDIVASNGFLKNPSDFTIKEMDDKTGTIKIECKLYQVPWFTDKLPDDISPKIIEHEYKTDKTISDKTSWKNLTTSTDYDFLNMKPTTIQKGDVENLDPFQVSFQSQTIVDKNGNTLYPKKTYDVKDKDDAKGTVKVTVKYEYIPMGITYKDSTSVRSYDAETTYNVFKSSTTPAFKFMGQTNSEPSINIQNVSELKNLLSANTLPSSFLSLNSSSDKTNSGFLQFVNTNTSKGYPISKMNFTVTADDRQGSLSIKGVMPNTYSPTGNQETFSITYTNLNKASNYKFDFKTVSSIGNQSIKSILPSAITDGDIINNFISYTGFNSNDFSITKTVNDETGELTVAINLDKKYASEIGDGSYGFKNYSATKTFTGFMTKDEYNKRFDVQFVKDDDSKLIQLKQMQVSKIYDSFSGTNTTPLTVGNKTYNTLKDLIKELLVESIGTAIPTSWNDATITAEMHADNSQGTISFYVKIPKEKITGANSDINLVANYTGFVKGNAVQTGDNLSFVADNMLKSYLLSNGDISSEEEFNKFTPDTFAKWLTDNNNEKALKLISYKSGQYEDLLKDSTKYSLTVLSNPTQRKVDIFVRFNGVTNNQSLTEYSVTYTI
;
A
#
# COMPACT_ATOMS: atom_id res chain seq x y z
N MET A 1 -41.32 17.85 -56.64
CA MET A 1 -40.33 18.90 -56.28
C MET A 1 -39.12 18.18 -55.72
N VAL A 2 -38.22 17.69 -56.57
CA VAL A 2 -37.06 18.38 -57.23
C VAL A 2 -35.93 18.55 -56.22
N TYR A 3 -34.70 18.03 -56.33
CA TYR A 3 -33.92 17.18 -57.26
C TYR A 3 -32.73 16.68 -56.37
N LYS A 4 -32.31 15.41 -56.34
CA LYS A 4 -31.30 14.72 -57.18
C LYS A 4 -29.86 15.26 -57.17
N ASP A 5 -28.93 14.30 -57.19
CA ASP A 5 -27.46 14.33 -57.45
C ASP A 5 -26.58 14.67 -56.23
N GLY A 6 -25.51 13.96 -55.89
CA GLY A 6 -24.72 12.95 -56.57
C GLY A 6 -23.22 13.25 -56.33
N ILE A 7 -22.44 12.19 -56.09
CA ILE A 7 -20.97 12.07 -56.25
C ILE A 7 -20.07 12.17 -55.00
N TYR A 8 -19.35 11.06 -54.82
CA TYR A 8 -18.17 10.77 -53.99
C TYR A 8 -16.92 11.60 -54.35
N MET A 9 -16.05 11.90 -53.37
CA MET A 9 -14.63 11.49 -53.42
C MET A 9 -13.88 11.62 -52.07
N LYS A 10 -12.77 10.88 -52.00
CA LYS A 10 -12.06 10.34 -50.82
C LYS A 10 -10.90 11.21 -50.29
N LYS A 11 -10.69 11.08 -48.98
CA LYS A 11 -9.44 10.91 -48.19
C LYS A 11 -8.45 12.06 -47.90
N LEU A 12 -7.96 11.97 -46.64
CA LEU A 12 -6.76 12.54 -45.96
C LEU A 12 -6.96 13.94 -45.32
N SER A 13 -6.62 14.23 -44.06
CA SER A 13 -5.92 13.49 -42.99
C SER A 13 -6.06 14.19 -41.61
N LYS A 14 -6.14 13.40 -40.53
CA LYS A 14 -5.53 13.59 -39.18
C LYS A 14 -5.57 14.98 -38.50
N LYS A 15 -6.37 15.14 -37.44
CA LYS A 15 -5.96 15.12 -36.00
C LYS A 15 -7.03 15.76 -35.08
N ILE A 16 -7.63 14.90 -34.26
CA ILE A 16 -7.87 15.01 -32.81
C ILE A 16 -8.51 16.32 -32.31
N SER A 17 -9.83 16.26 -32.12
CA SER A 17 -10.55 17.07 -31.13
C SER A 17 -10.36 16.48 -29.74
N LEU A 18 -9.86 17.31 -28.82
CA LEU A 18 -9.71 17.04 -27.40
C LEU A 18 -11.11 16.92 -26.76
N VAL A 19 -11.49 15.72 -26.33
CA VAL A 19 -12.60 15.50 -25.41
C VAL A 19 -12.02 15.18 -24.05
N ILE A 20 -12.50 15.91 -23.06
CA ILE A 20 -12.17 15.84 -21.64
C ILE A 20 -12.52 14.45 -21.12
N THR A 21 -11.51 13.69 -20.70
CA THR A 21 -11.64 12.55 -19.79
C THR A 21 -10.56 12.64 -18.71
N SER A 22 -11.04 12.58 -17.48
CA SER A 22 -10.35 12.44 -16.20
C SER A 22 -9.03 11.66 -16.25
N SER A 23 -7.99 12.23 -15.61
CA SER A 23 -6.86 11.59 -14.88
C SER A 23 -5.47 12.17 -15.20
N ILE A 24 -5.12 13.32 -14.61
CA ILE A 24 -3.70 13.69 -14.37
C ILE A 24 -3.62 14.51 -13.07
N LEU A 25 -3.16 13.87 -11.99
CA LEU A 25 -2.33 14.49 -10.93
C LEU A 25 -1.75 13.37 -10.04
N SER A 26 -0.76 12.67 -10.58
CA SER A 26 0.21 11.90 -9.82
C SER A 26 1.60 12.17 -10.38
N ILE A 27 2.05 13.42 -10.23
CA ILE A 27 3.48 13.76 -10.26
C ILE A 27 3.89 13.92 -8.81
N ALA A 28 4.38 12.83 -8.23
CA ALA A 28 5.31 12.86 -7.11
C ALA A 28 6.51 12.02 -7.52
N THR A 29 7.37 12.61 -8.35
CA THR A 29 8.77 12.20 -8.48
C THR A 29 9.45 12.50 -7.13
N GLY A 30 9.60 11.47 -6.31
CA GLY A 30 10.34 11.52 -5.04
C GLY A 30 11.62 10.71 -5.17
N ILE A 31 12.72 11.43 -5.32
CA ILE A 31 14.10 10.95 -5.21
C ILE A 31 14.26 10.25 -3.84
N SER A 32 14.60 8.96 -3.85
CA SER A 32 14.93 8.19 -2.66
C SER A 32 16.34 8.54 -2.17
N ILE A 33 16.46 9.64 -1.42
CA ILE A 33 17.51 9.80 -0.42
C ILE A 33 16.98 9.18 0.87
N ALA A 34 17.63 8.12 1.33
CA ALA A 34 17.32 7.46 2.59
C ALA A 34 17.51 8.45 3.75
N LEU A 35 16.45 8.69 4.53
CA LEU A 35 16.53 9.26 5.88
C LEU A 35 15.74 8.36 6.85
N PRO A 36 16.26 8.14 8.08
CA PRO A 36 15.74 7.16 9.00
C PRO A 36 14.39 7.63 9.56
N ILE A 37 13.33 6.88 9.25
CA ILE A 37 12.01 7.13 9.83
C ILE A 37 12.07 6.71 11.30
N SER A 38 11.97 7.70 12.20
CA SER A 38 11.80 7.47 13.63
C SER A 38 10.47 6.75 13.91
N ASN A 39 10.49 5.74 14.80
CA ASN A 39 9.41 4.85 15.24
C ASN A 39 8.11 5.51 15.77
N SER A 40 7.97 6.83 15.70
CA SER A 40 6.84 7.59 16.26
C SER A 40 5.67 7.79 15.27
N ALA A 41 5.85 7.48 13.97
CA ALA A 41 4.82 7.66 12.95
C ALA A 41 3.86 6.46 12.78
N LEU A 42 4.06 5.36 13.52
CA LEU A 42 3.27 4.12 13.40
C LEU A 42 2.07 4.02 14.37
N LEU A 43 1.85 5.00 15.24
CA LEU A 43 0.86 4.90 16.33
C LEU A 43 -0.45 5.67 16.13
N ASN A 44 -0.64 6.41 15.04
CA ASN A 44 -1.86 7.21 14.83
C ASN A 44 -2.44 7.13 13.41
N SER A 45 -2.53 5.93 12.82
CA SER A 45 -3.45 5.72 11.69
C SER A 45 -4.83 5.33 12.24
N SER A 46 -5.59 6.30 12.76
CA SER A 46 -7.03 6.13 12.87
C SER A 46 -7.57 5.92 11.45
N ILE A 47 -8.09 4.73 11.18
CA ILE A 47 -8.76 4.41 9.91
C ILE A 47 -9.88 5.43 9.71
N THR A 48 -9.67 6.37 8.79
CA THR A 48 -10.68 7.31 8.30
C THR A 48 -11.76 6.50 7.57
N ASN A 49 -13.03 6.79 7.88
CA ASN A 49 -14.24 6.14 7.33
C ASN A 49 -14.09 5.70 5.86
N ILE A 50 -14.00 4.38 5.63
CA ILE A 50 -14.03 3.79 4.29
C ILE A 50 -15.49 3.57 3.91
N THR A 51 -16.10 4.49 3.16
CA THR A 51 -17.40 4.23 2.52
C THR A 51 -17.19 3.28 1.34
N SER A 52 -17.66 2.03 1.46
CA SER A 52 -17.59 1.04 0.39
C SER A 52 -18.61 1.37 -0.72
N LYS A 53 -18.15 1.50 -1.97
CA LYS A 53 -19.04 1.40 -3.14
C LYS A 53 -19.24 -0.08 -3.49
N ASN A 54 -20.50 -0.54 -3.45
CA ASN A 54 -20.89 -1.88 -3.86
C ASN A 54 -20.63 -2.06 -5.38
N GLN A 55 -19.62 -2.85 -5.78
CA GLN A 55 -19.23 -3.13 -7.16
C GLN A 55 -19.04 -4.63 -7.52
N ALA A 56 -19.28 -5.59 -6.62
CA ALA A 56 -19.25 -6.99 -7.06
C ALA A 56 -20.35 -7.31 -8.09
N THR A 57 -20.05 -8.16 -9.06
CA THR A 57 -21.00 -8.60 -10.10
C THR A 57 -21.65 -9.93 -9.75
N GLU A 58 -20.98 -10.81 -9.01
CA GLU A 58 -21.44 -12.19 -8.76
C GLU A 58 -22.23 -12.33 -7.45
N SER A 59 -23.30 -13.14 -7.52
CA SER A 59 -24.10 -13.52 -6.37
C SER A 59 -23.43 -14.65 -5.60
N SER A 60 -23.55 -14.62 -4.28
CA SER A 60 -23.08 -15.74 -3.47
C SER A 60 -24.12 -16.85 -3.44
N PRO A 61 -23.69 -18.13 -3.53
CA PRO A 61 -24.61 -19.25 -3.53
C PRO A 61 -25.38 -19.31 -2.20
N VAL A 62 -26.66 -19.68 -2.29
CA VAL A 62 -27.51 -19.90 -1.12
C VAL A 62 -27.14 -21.25 -0.51
N ILE A 63 -26.56 -21.24 0.69
CA ILE A 63 -26.08 -22.45 1.38
C ILE A 63 -27.26 -23.12 2.10
N PRO A 64 -27.71 -24.33 1.68
CA PRO A 64 -28.86 -24.94 2.31
C PRO A 64 -28.64 -25.23 3.79
N SER A 65 -29.67 -24.97 4.58
CA SER A 65 -29.69 -25.21 6.02
C SER A 65 -30.98 -25.87 6.45
N GLU A 66 -30.90 -26.62 7.55
CA GLU A 66 -32.04 -27.20 8.25
C GLU A 66 -31.99 -26.84 9.73
N VAL A 67 -33.14 -27.02 10.39
CA VAL A 67 -33.33 -26.73 11.82
C VAL A 67 -34.27 -27.78 12.42
N ASN A 68 -34.07 -28.08 13.71
CA ASN A 68 -34.95 -28.95 14.48
C ASN A 68 -35.09 -28.40 15.91
N ASP A 69 -35.93 -29.01 16.72
CA ASP A 69 -36.22 -28.52 18.07
C ASP A 69 -35.11 -28.81 19.10
N GLN A 70 -34.07 -29.56 18.74
CA GLN A 70 -33.06 -30.10 19.67
C GLN A 70 -31.65 -29.53 19.50
N ASN A 71 -31.35 -28.94 18.35
CA ASN A 71 -30.06 -28.32 18.07
C ASN A 71 -30.16 -26.83 18.41
N ALA A 72 -29.12 -26.31 19.06
CA ALA A 72 -29.13 -24.91 19.45
C ALA A 72 -28.98 -23.98 18.22
N ASN A 73 -29.79 -22.92 18.15
CA ASN A 73 -29.65 -21.80 17.22
C ASN A 73 -28.45 -20.94 17.65
N ILE A 74 -27.27 -21.23 17.10
CA ILE A 74 -26.04 -20.56 17.50
C ILE A 74 -25.76 -19.36 16.59
N SER A 75 -25.59 -18.20 17.23
CA SER A 75 -25.00 -17.01 16.61
C SER A 75 -23.65 -16.72 17.25
N THR A 76 -22.59 -16.79 16.44
CA THR A 76 -21.22 -16.45 16.86
C THR A 76 -21.00 -14.95 16.71
N LYS A 77 -19.77 -14.48 16.97
CA LYS A 77 -19.39 -13.09 16.66
C LYS A 77 -19.31 -12.82 15.15
N ASN A 78 -19.08 -13.85 14.34
CA ASN A 78 -18.88 -13.73 12.90
C ASN A 78 -20.16 -13.97 12.07
N GLY A 79 -21.17 -14.57 12.70
CA GLY A 79 -22.45 -14.87 12.08
C GLY A 79 -23.08 -16.18 12.57
N PRO A 80 -24.21 -16.58 11.97
CA PRO A 80 -24.93 -17.80 12.31
C PRO A 80 -24.15 -19.09 12.00
N VAL A 81 -24.31 -20.11 12.85
CA VAL A 81 -23.88 -21.48 12.57
C VAL A 81 -25.12 -22.30 12.21
N THR A 82 -25.07 -22.91 11.03
CA THR A 82 -26.14 -23.72 10.47
C THR A 82 -25.65 -25.13 10.18
N PHE A 83 -26.57 -26.04 9.88
CA PHE A 83 -26.22 -27.40 9.48
C PHE A 83 -27.13 -27.94 8.39
N LEU A 84 -26.67 -29.02 7.75
CA LEU A 84 -27.42 -29.82 6.81
C LEU A 84 -26.91 -31.26 6.88
N GLY A 85 -27.66 -32.15 7.54
CA GLY A 85 -27.25 -33.53 7.80
C GLY A 85 -25.91 -33.59 8.55
N ASN A 86 -24.90 -34.22 7.93
CA ASN A 86 -23.56 -34.39 8.49
C ASN A 86 -22.66 -33.15 8.40
N LYS A 87 -23.11 -32.08 7.74
CA LYS A 87 -22.31 -30.88 7.50
C LYS A 87 -22.72 -29.74 8.42
N ILE A 88 -21.74 -29.09 9.05
CA ILE A 88 -21.90 -27.78 9.71
C ILE A 88 -21.32 -26.71 8.82
N THR A 89 -22.00 -25.58 8.75
CA THR A 89 -21.56 -24.40 8.01
C THR A 89 -21.70 -23.15 8.87
N ALA A 90 -20.62 -22.43 9.07
CA ALA A 90 -20.68 -21.06 9.59
C ALA A 90 -20.90 -20.09 8.43
N LEU A 91 -21.84 -19.17 8.63
CA LEU A 91 -22.09 -18.06 7.73
C LEU A 91 -21.48 -16.78 8.29
N ASP A 92 -21.06 -15.89 7.39
CA ASP A 92 -20.74 -14.52 7.75
C ASP A 92 -22.02 -13.68 7.90
N TRP A 93 -21.88 -12.44 8.39
CA TRP A 93 -22.97 -11.49 8.51
C TRP A 93 -23.60 -11.03 7.18
N PHE A 94 -23.06 -11.50 6.06
CA PHE A 94 -23.56 -11.26 4.71
C PHE A 94 -24.25 -12.53 4.15
N GLY A 95 -24.47 -13.56 4.97
CA GLY A 95 -25.12 -14.80 4.54
C GLY A 95 -24.28 -15.68 3.64
N ASN A 96 -22.97 -15.41 3.51
CA ASN A 96 -22.06 -16.23 2.72
C ASN A 96 -21.38 -17.26 3.61
N LYS A 97 -20.92 -18.34 2.99
CA LYS A 97 -20.13 -19.36 3.68
C LYS A 97 -18.80 -18.77 4.16
N LEU A 98 -18.56 -18.81 5.47
CA LEU A 98 -17.27 -18.51 6.07
C LEU A 98 -16.39 -19.76 6.05
N TRP A 99 -16.92 -20.89 6.54
CA TRP A 99 -16.30 -22.22 6.48
C TRP A 99 -17.38 -23.30 6.62
N ASP A 100 -17.10 -24.50 6.13
CA ASP A 100 -17.92 -25.70 6.36
C ASP A 100 -17.06 -26.92 6.70
N ILE A 101 -17.63 -27.83 7.48
CA ILE A 101 -16.99 -29.09 7.88
C ILE A 101 -17.99 -30.22 7.64
N ASP A 102 -17.59 -31.20 6.84
CA ASP A 102 -18.29 -32.48 6.72
C ASP A 102 -17.74 -33.45 7.77
N PHE A 103 -18.53 -33.73 8.80
CA PHE A 103 -18.10 -34.61 9.89
C PHE A 103 -17.91 -36.06 9.48
N THR A 104 -18.40 -36.50 8.31
CA THR A 104 -18.09 -37.86 7.83
C THR A 104 -16.59 -38.08 7.61
N THR A 105 -15.83 -37.01 7.39
CA THR A 105 -14.37 -37.05 7.23
C THR A 105 -13.62 -37.12 8.57
N LEU A 106 -14.25 -36.66 9.66
CA LEU A 106 -13.63 -36.56 10.99
C LEU A 106 -14.13 -37.62 11.96
N ILE A 107 -15.38 -38.06 11.83
CA ILE A 107 -16.10 -38.89 12.79
C ILE A 107 -16.43 -40.25 12.15
N PRO A 108 -15.89 -41.35 12.70
CA PRO A 108 -16.07 -42.66 12.11
C PRO A 108 -17.50 -43.19 12.29
N ASP A 109 -17.92 -44.02 11.35
CA ASP A 109 -19.18 -44.76 11.41
C ASP A 109 -19.12 -45.92 12.43
N GLN A 110 -20.19 -46.72 12.53
CA GLN A 110 -20.24 -47.82 13.49
C GLN A 110 -19.13 -48.87 13.29
N ASN A 111 -18.63 -49.03 12.06
CA ASN A 111 -17.57 -49.97 11.71
C ASN A 111 -16.17 -49.36 11.88
N GLY A 112 -16.08 -48.05 12.15
CA GLY A 112 -14.83 -47.34 12.30
C GLY A 112 -14.34 -46.65 11.04
N ASN A 113 -15.14 -46.64 9.96
CA ASN A 113 -14.79 -46.08 8.66
C ASN A 113 -15.05 -44.56 8.62
N LYS A 114 -14.26 -43.81 7.84
CA LYS A 114 -14.44 -42.37 7.58
C LYS A 114 -14.45 -42.11 6.08
N ASN A 115 -15.00 -40.98 5.69
CA ASN A 115 -14.94 -40.50 4.31
C ASN A 115 -13.55 -39.88 4.04
N GLU A 116 -12.65 -40.61 3.37
CA GLU A 116 -11.27 -40.15 3.07
C GLU A 116 -11.19 -39.27 1.80
N GLY A 117 -12.18 -38.40 1.58
CA GLY A 117 -12.22 -37.52 0.41
C GLY A 117 -12.59 -38.20 -0.92
N GLN A 118 -12.99 -39.47 -0.89
CA GLN A 118 -13.53 -40.22 -2.03
C GLN A 118 -15.04 -40.38 -1.81
N GLN A 119 -15.87 -39.88 -2.74
CA GLN A 119 -17.35 -39.88 -2.66
C GLN A 119 -18.06 -41.27 -2.57
N SER A 120 -17.38 -42.36 -2.19
CA SER A 120 -17.85 -43.73 -2.49
C SER A 120 -17.75 -44.77 -1.37
N GLN A 121 -17.69 -44.39 -0.08
CA GLN A 121 -17.98 -45.36 0.99
C GLN A 121 -19.37 -45.11 1.60
N SER A 122 -20.23 -46.13 1.56
CA SER A 122 -21.52 -46.11 2.25
C SER A 122 -21.28 -46.18 3.77
N LEU A 123 -21.23 -45.02 4.42
CA LEU A 123 -21.07 -44.92 5.87
C LEU A 123 -22.39 -45.28 6.57
N THR A 124 -22.31 -46.11 7.60
CA THR A 124 -23.50 -46.54 8.35
C THR A 124 -23.47 -46.05 9.79
N TYR A 125 -24.34 -45.09 10.09
CA TYR A 125 -24.61 -44.61 11.44
C TYR A 125 -25.92 -45.26 11.92
N SER A 126 -25.92 -45.89 13.10
CA SER A 126 -27.09 -46.60 13.62
C SER A 126 -27.74 -45.91 14.82
N GLY A 127 -28.98 -46.28 15.11
CA GLY A 127 -29.77 -45.67 16.17
C GLY A 127 -30.61 -44.49 15.68
N PRO A 128 -31.32 -43.80 16.59
CA PRO A 128 -32.34 -42.83 16.22
C PRO A 128 -31.81 -41.54 15.57
N TRP A 129 -30.49 -41.38 15.39
CA TRP A 129 -29.84 -40.22 14.76
C TRP A 129 -28.78 -40.80 13.82
N SER A 130 -29.19 -41.17 12.62
CA SER A 130 -28.32 -41.83 11.63
C SER A 130 -27.36 -40.83 10.96
N ARG A 131 -26.56 -40.12 11.76
CA ARG A 131 -25.64 -39.05 11.35
C ARG A 131 -24.32 -39.09 12.11
N ALA A 132 -23.32 -38.38 11.58
CA ALA A 132 -21.95 -38.38 12.08
C ALA A 132 -21.78 -37.68 13.45
N TRP A 133 -22.70 -36.80 13.85
CA TRP A 133 -22.60 -36.03 15.09
C TRP A 133 -23.96 -35.88 15.76
N PHE A 134 -24.02 -35.89 17.10
CA PHE A 134 -25.29 -35.74 17.82
C PHE A 134 -25.60 -34.29 18.13
N ASN A 135 -24.71 -33.52 18.76
CA ASN A 135 -25.10 -32.17 19.16
C ASN A 135 -23.89 -31.25 19.29
N TRP A 136 -24.16 -29.99 19.59
CA TRP A 136 -23.16 -28.94 19.75
C TRP A 136 -23.46 -28.00 20.90
N ASP A 137 -22.43 -27.25 21.29
CA ASP A 137 -22.54 -26.07 22.14
C ASP A 137 -21.44 -25.05 21.79
N TYR A 138 -21.67 -23.76 22.05
CA TYR A 138 -20.70 -22.70 21.75
C TYR A 138 -20.20 -22.00 23.00
N ASN A 139 -18.89 -22.15 23.25
CA ASN A 139 -18.20 -21.36 24.26
C ASN A 139 -17.74 -20.02 23.66
N ARG A 140 -18.52 -18.97 23.90
CA ARG A 140 -18.23 -17.61 23.39
C ARG A 140 -16.95 -17.01 23.99
N ASN A 141 -16.53 -17.44 25.18
CA ASN A 141 -15.33 -16.91 25.84
C ASN A 141 -14.05 -17.43 25.16
N THR A 142 -14.06 -18.68 24.69
CA THR A 142 -12.91 -19.30 24.01
C THR A 142 -13.04 -19.32 22.48
N ASP A 143 -14.18 -18.87 21.95
CA ASP A 143 -14.55 -18.95 20.53
C ASP A 143 -14.54 -20.39 19.98
N LEU A 144 -14.89 -21.37 20.82
CA LEU A 144 -14.93 -22.79 20.46
C LEU A 144 -16.35 -23.33 20.39
N ILE A 145 -16.70 -23.94 19.26
CA ILE A 145 -17.88 -24.78 19.09
C ILE A 145 -17.47 -26.22 19.43
N TRP A 146 -18.09 -26.80 20.44
CA TRP A 146 -17.89 -28.18 20.84
C TRP A 146 -18.91 -29.08 20.16
N ILE A 147 -18.44 -30.07 19.42
CA ILE A 147 -19.26 -31.03 18.69
C ILE A 147 -19.09 -32.42 19.30
N LEU A 148 -20.21 -33.04 19.67
CA LEU A 148 -20.24 -34.42 20.11
C LEU A 148 -20.54 -35.33 18.92
N GLY A 149 -19.61 -36.22 18.63
CA GLY A 149 -19.68 -37.17 17.52
C GLY A 149 -20.55 -38.39 17.78
N TYR A 150 -20.70 -39.21 16.74
CA TYR A 150 -21.38 -40.49 16.77
C TYR A 150 -20.74 -41.49 17.75
N TRP A 151 -21.56 -42.31 18.42
CA TRP A 151 -21.13 -43.39 19.30
C TRP A 151 -20.90 -44.68 18.52
N SER A 152 -19.66 -45.18 18.49
CA SER A 152 -19.36 -46.47 17.89
C SER A 152 -19.59 -47.59 18.91
N ASN A 153 -20.63 -48.41 18.71
CA ASN A 153 -20.86 -49.60 19.53
C ASN A 153 -19.71 -50.61 19.44
N ASN A 154 -19.06 -50.71 18.28
CA ASN A 154 -17.95 -51.64 18.05
C ASN A 154 -16.67 -51.19 18.75
N LYS A 155 -16.35 -49.89 18.70
CA LYS A 155 -15.14 -49.31 19.31
C LYS A 155 -15.35 -48.77 20.72
N LYS A 156 -16.58 -48.79 21.21
CA LYS A 156 -17.02 -48.23 22.50
C LYS A 156 -16.49 -46.82 22.80
N THR A 157 -16.48 -45.97 21.79
CA THR A 157 -15.95 -44.59 21.87
C THR A 157 -16.84 -43.58 21.14
N GLN A 158 -16.71 -42.33 21.54
CA GLN A 158 -17.41 -41.19 20.96
C GLN A 158 -16.45 -39.99 20.76
N PRO A 159 -16.29 -39.47 19.53
CA PRO A 159 -15.45 -38.29 19.32
C PRO A 159 -16.04 -37.03 19.94
N LEU A 160 -15.18 -36.17 20.46
CA LEU A 160 -15.47 -34.80 20.90
C LEU A 160 -14.51 -33.86 20.18
N LEU A 161 -15.05 -32.87 19.47
CA LEU A 161 -14.29 -31.93 18.65
C LEU A 161 -14.48 -30.51 19.18
N GLY A 162 -13.39 -29.76 19.34
CA GLY A 162 -13.42 -28.32 19.61
C GLY A 162 -13.02 -27.56 18.36
N ILE A 163 -13.95 -26.81 17.77
CA ILE A 163 -13.79 -26.13 16.48
C ILE A 163 -13.78 -24.62 16.73
N GLN A 164 -12.75 -23.93 16.25
CA GLN A 164 -12.67 -22.49 16.33
C GLN A 164 -13.74 -21.85 15.43
N ALA A 165 -14.67 -21.10 16.02
CA ALA A 165 -15.83 -20.58 15.31
C ALA A 165 -15.45 -19.52 14.26
N SER A 166 -14.36 -18.79 14.49
CA SER A 166 -13.87 -17.74 13.59
C SER A 166 -13.27 -18.24 12.28
N ASN A 167 -12.82 -19.49 12.18
CA ASN A 167 -12.09 -19.98 10.99
C ASN A 167 -12.29 -21.48 10.67
N GLY A 168 -13.05 -22.22 11.47
CA GLY A 168 -13.32 -23.65 11.27
C GLY A 168 -12.14 -24.56 11.65
N GLN A 169 -11.06 -24.05 12.24
CA GLN A 169 -9.93 -24.89 12.64
C GLN A 169 -10.33 -25.83 13.79
N VAL A 170 -10.13 -27.13 13.60
CA VAL A 170 -10.25 -28.12 14.68
C VAL A 170 -9.06 -27.96 15.64
N LYS A 171 -9.30 -27.42 16.83
CA LYS A 171 -8.30 -27.19 17.88
C LYS A 171 -8.14 -28.40 18.79
N HIS A 172 -9.24 -29.07 19.08
CA HIS A 172 -9.26 -30.23 19.96
C HIS A 172 -9.92 -31.41 19.27
N THR A 173 -9.35 -32.59 19.45
CA THR A 173 -9.94 -33.87 19.03
C THR A 173 -9.66 -34.87 20.13
N TYR A 174 -10.72 -35.42 20.70
CA TYR A 174 -10.63 -36.40 21.76
C TYR A 174 -11.63 -37.54 21.51
N ASN A 175 -11.25 -38.78 21.83
CA ASN A 175 -12.17 -39.91 21.79
C ASN A 175 -12.56 -40.28 23.22
N LEU A 176 -13.80 -39.94 23.59
CA LEU A 176 -14.38 -40.33 24.86
C LEU A 176 -14.53 -41.84 24.89
N SER A 177 -13.81 -42.49 25.81
CA SER A 177 -14.00 -43.92 26.08
C SER A 177 -15.05 -44.12 27.17
N TYR A 178 -15.94 -45.07 26.93
CA TYR A 178 -16.96 -45.46 27.89
C TYR A 178 -16.66 -46.81 28.56
N ASP A 179 -15.50 -47.41 28.25
CA ASP A 179 -15.06 -48.66 28.87
C ASP A 179 -14.87 -48.46 30.39
N GLY A 180 -15.60 -49.25 31.18
CA GLY A 180 -15.58 -49.19 32.65
C GLY A 180 -16.32 -47.99 33.28
N VAL A 181 -16.86 -47.09 32.46
CA VAL A 181 -17.59 -45.87 32.89
C VAL A 181 -19.09 -46.12 33.01
N LEU A 182 -19.65 -46.83 32.04
CA LEU A 182 -21.05 -47.23 31.99
C LEU A 182 -21.12 -48.67 31.46
N ASN A 183 -21.28 -49.65 32.35
CA ASN A 183 -21.12 -51.07 32.01
C ASN A 183 -22.12 -51.64 30.96
N ASN A 184 -23.15 -50.87 30.53
CA ASN A 184 -24.18 -51.28 29.58
C ASN A 184 -24.68 -50.11 28.70
N VAL A 185 -23.81 -49.48 27.89
CA VAL A 185 -24.22 -48.46 26.91
C VAL A 185 -24.42 -49.07 25.53
N GLY A 186 -25.65 -49.08 25.03
CA GLY A 186 -25.95 -49.33 23.62
C GLY A 186 -26.11 -48.02 22.84
N THR A 187 -26.22 -48.07 21.51
CA THR A 187 -26.46 -46.88 20.67
C THR A 187 -27.72 -46.10 21.05
N GLY A 188 -28.74 -46.77 21.61
CA GLY A 188 -29.94 -46.14 22.14
C GLY A 188 -29.68 -45.29 23.39
N THR A 189 -28.71 -45.66 24.24
CA THR A 189 -28.47 -45.08 25.57
C THR A 189 -27.18 -44.26 25.67
N ALA A 190 -26.44 -44.10 24.56
CA ALA A 190 -25.24 -43.25 24.50
C ALA A 190 -25.54 -41.79 24.81
N TYR A 191 -24.52 -41.06 25.31
CA TYR A 191 -24.70 -39.64 25.58
C TYR A 191 -24.86 -38.83 24.30
N ARG A 192 -25.82 -37.90 24.30
CA ARG A 192 -26.21 -37.14 23.10
C ARG A 192 -26.02 -35.64 23.23
N PHE A 193 -25.76 -35.16 24.45
CA PHE A 193 -25.66 -33.73 24.71
C PHE A 193 -24.25 -33.35 25.16
N VAL A 194 -23.89 -32.13 24.81
CA VAL A 194 -22.63 -31.49 25.20
C VAL A 194 -22.97 -30.09 25.69
N SER A 195 -22.27 -29.64 26.73
CA SER A 195 -22.26 -28.24 27.15
C SER A 195 -20.84 -27.81 27.51
N ALA A 196 -20.47 -26.60 27.09
CA ALA A 196 -19.22 -25.97 27.48
C ALA A 196 -19.42 -25.19 28.78
N LEU A 197 -18.77 -25.61 29.86
CA LEU A 197 -18.96 -25.02 31.19
C LEU A 197 -18.22 -23.68 31.32
N SER A 198 -18.68 -22.81 32.23
CA SER A 198 -17.98 -21.55 32.54
C SER A 198 -16.55 -21.79 33.06
N SER A 199 -16.26 -22.98 33.61
CA SER A 199 -14.92 -23.39 34.04
C SER A 199 -13.95 -23.69 32.90
N GLY A 200 -14.37 -23.63 31.63
CA GLY A 200 -13.58 -23.99 30.45
C GLY A 200 -13.60 -25.49 30.11
N LYS A 201 -14.10 -26.33 31.03
CA LYS A 201 -14.31 -27.76 30.81
C LYS A 201 -15.56 -28.02 29.94
N VAL A 202 -15.67 -29.22 29.41
CA VAL A 202 -16.77 -29.64 28.54
C VAL A 202 -17.45 -30.85 29.14
N MET A 203 -18.75 -30.75 29.40
CA MET A 203 -19.53 -31.87 29.93
C MET A 203 -20.30 -32.56 28.81
N VAL A 204 -20.16 -33.88 28.74
CA VAL A 204 -20.97 -34.76 27.89
C VAL A 204 -21.92 -35.56 28.76
N TYR A 205 -23.20 -35.51 28.43
CA TYR A 205 -24.27 -35.99 29.31
C TYR A 205 -25.54 -36.38 28.57
N GLY A 206 -26.44 -37.04 29.30
CA GLY A 206 -27.83 -37.34 28.92
C GLY A 206 -27.98 -38.29 27.73
N GLY A 207 -29.02 -39.12 27.67
CA GLY A 207 -29.24 -40.07 26.56
C GLY A 207 -30.72 -40.21 26.24
N ALA A 208 -31.09 -40.31 24.95
CA ALA A 208 -32.51 -40.38 24.60
C ALA A 208 -33.12 -41.69 25.10
N GLY A 209 -34.14 -41.57 25.95
CA GLY A 209 -34.85 -42.75 26.48
C GLY A 209 -34.35 -43.24 27.84
N SER A 210 -33.27 -42.68 28.38
CA SER A 210 -32.80 -43.03 29.73
C SER A 210 -33.34 -42.05 30.77
N PRO A 211 -33.70 -42.53 31.99
CA PRO A 211 -33.96 -41.64 33.11
C PRO A 211 -32.68 -40.88 33.49
N TYR A 212 -32.83 -39.65 33.96
CA TYR A 212 -31.72 -38.87 34.52
C TYR A 212 -31.12 -39.59 35.74
N ASP A 213 -29.80 -39.77 35.72
CA ASP A 213 -29.04 -40.52 36.73
C ASP A 213 -27.91 -39.70 37.39
N ALA A 214 -27.86 -38.39 37.13
CA ALA A 214 -26.83 -37.48 37.62
C ALA A 214 -25.40 -37.91 37.26
N LYS A 215 -25.20 -38.53 36.09
CA LYS A 215 -23.89 -38.92 35.56
C LYS A 215 -23.54 -38.18 34.27
N GLY A 216 -22.24 -38.06 34.04
CA GLY A 216 -21.68 -37.47 32.84
C GLY A 216 -20.19 -37.74 32.70
N ILE A 217 -19.61 -37.23 31.62
CA ILE A 217 -18.17 -37.20 31.40
C ILE A 217 -17.75 -35.74 31.33
N LEU A 218 -16.78 -35.36 32.15
CA LEU A 218 -16.20 -34.02 32.18
C LEU A 218 -14.83 -34.06 31.52
N TYR A 219 -14.72 -33.45 30.34
CA TYR A 219 -13.48 -33.27 29.59
C TYR A 219 -12.81 -31.93 29.95
N ASP A 220 -11.52 -31.97 30.18
CA ASP A 220 -10.68 -30.80 30.42
C ASP A 220 -9.77 -30.59 29.19
N PRO A 221 -10.01 -29.52 28.38
CA PRO A 221 -9.22 -29.24 27.19
C PRO A 221 -7.74 -28.90 27.47
N ASP A 222 -7.44 -28.32 28.62
CA ASP A 222 -6.09 -27.84 28.95
C ASP A 222 -5.16 -29.00 29.30
N SER A 223 -5.68 -29.97 30.07
CA SER A 223 -4.95 -31.20 30.43
C SER A 223 -5.20 -32.37 29.47
N ASN A 224 -6.10 -32.18 28.49
CA ASN A 224 -6.57 -33.21 27.57
C ASN A 224 -7.01 -34.52 28.26
N SER A 225 -7.72 -34.39 29.38
CA SER A 225 -8.10 -35.51 30.24
C SER A 225 -9.61 -35.54 30.47
N THR A 226 -10.14 -36.71 30.83
CA THR A 226 -11.56 -36.88 31.16
C THR A 226 -11.73 -37.46 32.55
N SER A 227 -12.80 -37.06 33.22
CA SER A 227 -13.26 -37.69 34.45
C SER A 227 -14.73 -38.08 34.35
N VAL A 228 -15.07 -39.24 34.90
CA VAL A 228 -16.47 -39.64 35.10
C VAL A 228 -16.98 -38.90 36.32
N ILE A 229 -18.13 -38.28 36.19
CA ILE A 229 -18.79 -37.60 37.30
C ILE A 229 -20.09 -38.32 37.67
N SER A 230 -20.38 -38.34 38.97
CA SER A 230 -21.62 -38.85 39.54
C SER A 230 -21.99 -37.95 40.71
N GLY A 231 -23.10 -37.26 40.56
CA GLY A 231 -23.60 -36.32 41.57
C GLY A 231 -24.73 -36.90 42.41
N ASP A 232 -25.30 -36.05 43.27
CA ASP A 232 -26.45 -36.40 44.11
C ASP A 232 -27.80 -35.83 43.64
N SER A 233 -27.83 -35.10 42.54
CA SER A 233 -29.03 -34.44 42.00
C SER A 233 -30.14 -35.38 41.49
N ALA A 234 -29.85 -36.67 41.32
CA ALA A 234 -30.83 -37.69 40.89
C ALA A 234 -31.47 -38.49 42.04
N LYS A 235 -31.19 -38.14 43.31
CA LYS A 235 -31.83 -38.82 44.45
C LYS A 235 -33.35 -38.63 44.41
N ASN A 236 -34.10 -39.66 44.83
CA ASN A 236 -35.57 -39.64 44.87
C ASN A 236 -36.16 -38.47 45.69
N GLU A 237 -35.44 -37.99 46.70
CA GLU A 237 -35.82 -36.83 47.52
C GLU A 237 -35.80 -35.51 46.73
N ILE A 238 -34.95 -35.43 45.71
CA ILE A 238 -34.81 -34.27 44.82
C ILE A 238 -35.71 -34.46 43.60
N LEU A 239 -35.68 -35.65 42.98
CA LEU A 239 -36.43 -36.04 41.79
C LEU A 239 -37.28 -37.29 42.06
N PRO A 240 -38.53 -37.15 42.52
CA PRO A 240 -39.39 -38.29 42.88
C PRO A 240 -39.77 -39.10 41.64
N THR A 241 -39.86 -40.43 41.74
CA THR A 241 -40.10 -41.33 40.58
C THR A 241 -41.50 -41.93 40.49
N ASN A 242 -42.35 -41.72 41.51
CA ASN A 242 -43.71 -42.28 41.64
C ASN A 242 -44.70 -41.27 42.23
N ASP A 243 -44.63 -40.01 41.80
CA ASP A 243 -45.52 -38.94 42.27
C ASP A 243 -46.50 -38.53 41.15
N GLU A 244 -47.79 -38.75 41.40
CA GLU A 244 -48.87 -38.53 40.43
C GLU A 244 -49.00 -37.07 39.98
N THR A 245 -48.48 -36.10 40.75
CA THR A 245 -48.47 -34.68 40.35
C THR A 245 -47.63 -34.43 39.10
N TYR A 246 -46.68 -35.31 38.80
CA TYR A 246 -45.84 -35.27 37.60
C TYR A 246 -46.34 -36.20 36.48
N GLY A 247 -47.30 -37.09 36.77
CA GLY A 247 -47.94 -38.01 35.81
C GLY A 247 -47.97 -39.46 36.29
N LYS A 248 -48.73 -40.31 35.59
CA LYS A 248 -48.94 -41.72 35.99
C LYS A 248 -47.80 -42.66 35.60
N LYS A 249 -47.04 -42.31 34.54
CA LYS A 249 -46.02 -43.17 33.92
C LYS A 249 -44.90 -42.34 33.30
N TYR A 250 -44.19 -41.59 34.13
CA TYR A 250 -43.11 -40.70 33.67
C TYR A 250 -41.72 -41.20 34.06
N ARG A 251 -40.72 -40.64 33.40
CA ARG A 251 -39.32 -40.63 33.82
C ARG A 251 -38.80 -39.19 33.79
N TRP A 252 -37.84 -38.87 34.64
CA TRP A 252 -37.13 -37.60 34.53
C TRP A 252 -36.22 -37.64 33.32
N TYR A 253 -36.41 -36.71 32.39
CA TYR A 253 -35.62 -36.60 31.18
C TYR A 253 -34.72 -35.38 31.28
N PHE A 254 -33.41 -35.60 31.16
CA PHE A 254 -32.38 -34.56 31.15
C PHE A 254 -32.05 -34.23 29.70
N PHE A 255 -32.32 -32.99 29.29
CA PHE A 255 -32.17 -32.60 27.90
C PHE A 255 -31.25 -31.39 27.71
N ASN A 256 -30.94 -30.62 28.75
CA ASN A 256 -30.02 -29.50 28.62
C ASN A 256 -29.32 -29.15 29.93
N LEU A 257 -28.08 -28.69 29.84
CA LEU A 257 -27.28 -28.19 30.94
C LEU A 257 -26.80 -26.79 30.58
N ILE A 258 -27.22 -25.82 31.38
CA ILE A 258 -26.94 -24.40 31.16
C ILE A 258 -25.88 -23.95 32.16
N PRO A 259 -24.68 -23.57 31.70
CA PRO A 259 -23.68 -22.97 32.57
C PRO A 259 -24.12 -21.54 32.95
N ILE A 260 -24.14 -21.23 34.24
CA ILE A 260 -24.54 -19.90 34.75
C ILE A 260 -23.43 -19.20 35.53
N GLY A 261 -22.32 -19.88 35.78
CA GLY A 261 -21.14 -19.35 36.46
C GLY A 261 -20.12 -20.45 36.73
N ASN A 262 -18.97 -20.07 37.28
CA ASN A 262 -17.92 -21.03 37.62
C ASN A 262 -18.45 -22.04 38.64
N ASN A 263 -18.36 -23.34 38.29
CA ASN A 263 -18.86 -24.45 39.10
C ASN A 263 -20.35 -24.31 39.48
N LYS A 264 -21.14 -23.65 38.62
CA LYS A 264 -22.58 -23.38 38.80
C LYS A 264 -23.30 -23.65 37.48
N ASN A 265 -24.12 -24.69 37.47
CA ASN A 265 -24.84 -25.16 36.29
C ASN A 265 -26.30 -25.41 36.62
N LEU A 266 -27.17 -25.26 35.62
CA LEU A 266 -28.57 -25.63 35.71
C LEU A 266 -28.83 -26.86 34.86
N VAL A 267 -29.35 -27.91 35.48
CA VAL A 267 -29.83 -29.10 34.77
C VAL A 267 -31.31 -28.88 34.47
N GLU A 268 -31.65 -28.82 33.18
CA GLU A 268 -33.02 -28.77 32.71
C GLU A 268 -33.58 -30.18 32.61
N VAL A 269 -34.63 -30.43 33.41
CA VAL A 269 -35.31 -31.72 33.47
C VAL A 269 -36.81 -31.55 33.33
N LEU A 270 -37.47 -32.57 32.78
CA LEU A 270 -38.93 -32.63 32.73
C LEU A 270 -39.44 -34.07 32.93
N PRO A 271 -40.67 -34.23 33.45
CA PRO A 271 -41.40 -35.50 33.40
C PRO A 271 -41.73 -35.84 31.95
N PHE A 272 -41.23 -36.98 31.47
CA PHE A 272 -41.42 -37.45 30.10
C PHE A 272 -42.13 -38.80 30.10
N SER A 273 -43.11 -38.99 29.20
CA SER A 273 -43.85 -40.27 29.10
C SER A 273 -42.89 -41.44 28.84
N ARG A 274 -43.08 -42.54 29.58
CA ARG A 274 -42.40 -43.82 29.31
C ARG A 274 -42.95 -44.51 28.07
N ASP A 275 -44.24 -44.30 27.80
CA ASP A 275 -44.94 -44.90 26.66
C ASP A 275 -44.82 -43.96 25.44
N GLU A 276 -44.54 -44.52 24.26
CA GLU A 276 -44.49 -43.75 23.01
C GLU A 276 -45.86 -43.08 22.77
N SER A 277 -45.82 -41.80 22.43
CA SER A 277 -47.02 -41.00 22.15
C SER A 277 -46.77 -40.04 20.98
N VAL A 278 -47.87 -39.65 20.34
CA VAL A 278 -47.92 -38.60 19.31
C VAL A 278 -48.83 -37.47 19.79
N ASP A 279 -48.62 -36.27 19.26
CA ASP A 279 -49.38 -35.05 19.58
C ASP A 279 -49.40 -34.72 21.08
N ASP A 280 -50.53 -34.91 21.77
CA ASP A 280 -50.69 -34.70 23.21
C ASP A 280 -50.97 -35.99 23.99
N GLY A 281 -50.82 -37.14 23.33
CA GLY A 281 -51.11 -38.46 23.92
C GLY A 281 -50.25 -38.81 25.14
N GLY A 282 -49.15 -38.08 25.38
CA GLY A 282 -48.29 -38.26 26.55
C GLY A 282 -48.81 -37.58 27.82
N PHE A 283 -49.75 -36.63 27.73
CA PHE A 283 -50.23 -35.86 28.88
C PHE A 283 -50.79 -36.69 30.05
N PRO A 284 -51.52 -37.80 29.84
CA PRO A 284 -51.96 -38.66 30.94
C PRO A 284 -50.80 -39.37 31.67
N ASN A 285 -49.66 -39.53 31.00
CA ASN A 285 -48.49 -40.25 31.51
C ASN A 285 -47.47 -39.32 32.18
N ALA A 286 -47.36 -38.07 31.71
CA ALA A 286 -46.46 -37.05 32.23
C ALA A 286 -47.04 -35.64 32.03
N ASN A 287 -46.76 -34.70 32.94
CA ASN A 287 -47.26 -33.31 32.80
C ASN A 287 -46.40 -32.42 31.89
N TYR A 288 -45.17 -32.84 31.55
CA TYR A 288 -44.21 -32.10 30.71
C TYR A 288 -43.84 -30.70 31.21
N ASN A 289 -44.06 -30.40 32.49
CA ASN A 289 -43.53 -29.17 33.09
C ASN A 289 -41.99 -29.23 33.10
N VAL A 290 -41.34 -28.09 32.90
CA VAL A 290 -39.88 -27.98 32.92
C VAL A 290 -39.41 -27.46 34.26
N TYR A 291 -38.35 -28.07 34.78
CA TYR A 291 -37.76 -27.79 36.07
C TYR A 291 -36.25 -27.64 35.96
N PHE A 292 -35.68 -26.79 36.81
CA PHE A 292 -34.24 -26.63 36.96
C PHE A 292 -33.74 -27.23 38.27
N LEU A 293 -32.57 -27.83 38.21
CA LEU A 293 -31.74 -28.20 39.35
C LEU A 293 -30.46 -27.37 39.31
N LEU A 294 -30.10 -26.76 40.43
CA LEU A 294 -28.85 -26.02 40.55
C LEU A 294 -27.75 -26.95 41.07
N VAL A 295 -26.75 -27.19 40.22
CA VAL A 295 -25.69 -28.17 40.48
C VAL A 295 -24.28 -27.62 40.22
N ASP A 296 -23.29 -28.25 40.83
CA ASP A 296 -21.87 -28.01 40.54
C ASP A 296 -21.39 -28.74 39.27
N ASP A 297 -20.12 -28.61 38.90
CA ASP A 297 -19.53 -29.29 37.72
C ASP A 297 -19.51 -30.84 37.88
N LYS A 298 -19.81 -31.36 39.07
CA LYS A 298 -19.93 -32.80 39.39
C LYS A 298 -21.38 -33.27 39.51
N LEU A 299 -22.35 -32.42 39.16
CA LEU A 299 -23.79 -32.68 39.25
C LEU A 299 -24.30 -32.85 40.70
N ASN A 300 -23.60 -32.34 41.71
CA ASN A 300 -24.13 -32.27 43.08
C ASN A 300 -25.00 -31.03 43.26
N MET A 301 -26.10 -31.14 44.01
CA MET A 301 -26.89 -29.98 44.40
C MET A 301 -26.02 -29.01 45.22
N ILE A 302 -25.92 -27.76 44.78
CA ILE A 302 -25.12 -26.71 45.42
C ILE A 302 -25.69 -26.34 46.79
N HIS A 303 -27.01 -26.30 46.91
CA HIS A 303 -27.71 -25.97 48.15
C HIS A 303 -28.45 -27.20 48.69
N LYS A 304 -28.43 -27.36 50.02
CA LYS A 304 -29.19 -28.40 50.73
C LYS A 304 -30.46 -27.86 51.41
N GLU A 305 -30.58 -26.54 51.52
CA GLU A 305 -31.75 -25.84 52.07
C GLU A 305 -32.19 -24.69 51.14
N GLY A 306 -33.41 -24.18 51.32
CA GLY A 306 -33.95 -23.07 50.52
C GLY A 306 -34.53 -23.48 49.16
N THR A 307 -34.75 -22.51 48.26
CA THR A 307 -35.44 -22.72 46.98
C THR A 307 -34.74 -23.72 46.06
N TRP A 308 -33.40 -23.68 46.04
CA TRP A 308 -32.56 -24.48 45.15
C TRP A 308 -32.18 -25.86 45.72
N SER A 309 -32.69 -26.26 46.89
CA SER A 309 -32.40 -27.60 47.45
C SER A 309 -33.16 -28.74 46.76
N LYS A 310 -34.11 -28.40 45.88
CA LYS A 310 -34.93 -29.32 45.10
C LYS A 310 -35.21 -28.73 43.71
N LEU A 311 -35.90 -29.50 42.87
CA LEU A 311 -36.38 -29.03 41.56
C LEU A 311 -37.22 -27.75 41.67
N VAL A 312 -36.91 -26.77 40.83
CA VAL A 312 -37.65 -25.49 40.72
C VAL A 312 -38.41 -25.49 39.40
N LYS A 313 -39.75 -25.37 39.46
CA LYS A 313 -40.58 -25.30 38.24
C LYS A 313 -40.38 -23.97 37.53
N VAL A 314 -40.07 -24.02 36.24
CA VAL A 314 -39.79 -22.82 35.44
C VAL A 314 -40.67 -22.65 34.21
N ALA A 315 -41.34 -23.71 33.75
CA ALA A 315 -42.36 -23.60 32.69
C ALA A 315 -43.41 -24.71 32.83
N ASP A 316 -44.65 -24.39 32.44
CA ASP A 316 -45.72 -25.38 32.36
C ASP A 316 -45.71 -26.11 31.00
N GLY A 317 -46.06 -27.40 31.00
CA GLY A 317 -46.15 -28.21 29.80
C GLY A 317 -47.16 -27.64 28.80
N MET A 318 -46.76 -27.53 27.54
CA MET A 318 -47.57 -26.89 26.50
C MET A 318 -48.38 -27.88 25.65
N GLN A 319 -49.64 -27.54 25.38
CA GLN A 319 -50.51 -28.28 24.47
C GLN A 319 -49.88 -28.42 23.07
N ASN A 320 -50.08 -29.58 22.43
CA ASN A 320 -49.46 -30.08 21.20
C ASN A 320 -47.98 -30.51 21.30
N TYR A 321 -47.37 -30.41 22.47
CA TYR A 321 -45.95 -30.74 22.70
C TYR A 321 -45.75 -31.82 23.77
N ARG A 322 -46.83 -32.45 24.23
CA ARG A 322 -46.81 -33.48 25.28
C ARG A 322 -46.76 -34.87 24.66
N ASN A 323 -45.69 -35.12 23.92
CA ASN A 323 -45.44 -36.41 23.28
C ASN A 323 -43.97 -36.85 23.39
N THR A 324 -43.67 -38.07 22.96
CA THR A 324 -42.31 -38.62 23.03
C THR A 324 -41.44 -38.33 21.81
N LYS A 325 -41.93 -37.56 20.84
CA LYS A 325 -41.23 -37.26 19.58
C LYS A 325 -40.63 -35.85 19.54
N ILE A 326 -41.06 -34.98 20.45
CA ILE A 326 -40.61 -33.60 20.56
C ILE A 326 -39.79 -33.43 21.85
N THR A 327 -38.75 -32.61 21.79
CA THR A 327 -37.97 -32.18 22.95
C THR A 327 -37.94 -30.65 22.97
N PRO A 328 -37.98 -30.00 24.14
CA PRO A 328 -37.85 -28.55 24.21
C PRO A 328 -36.52 -28.04 23.63
N GLN A 329 -36.50 -26.76 23.25
CA GLN A 329 -35.30 -26.07 22.79
C GLN A 329 -34.21 -26.09 23.85
N ARG A 330 -32.96 -26.24 23.41
CA ARG A 330 -31.76 -26.26 24.27
C ARG A 330 -31.00 -24.93 24.27
N ASP A 331 -31.54 -23.93 23.58
CA ASP A 331 -30.92 -22.63 23.43
C ASP A 331 -30.73 -21.94 24.77
N TYR A 332 -29.56 -21.34 24.97
CA TYR A 332 -29.31 -20.42 26.06
C TYR A 332 -28.35 -19.33 25.58
N TYR A 333 -28.37 -18.20 26.26
CA TYR A 333 -27.57 -17.04 25.91
C TYR A 333 -27.04 -16.35 27.16
N THR A 334 -25.75 -16.01 27.16
CA THR A 334 -25.14 -15.16 28.18
C THR A 334 -25.22 -13.71 27.70
N MET A 335 -25.99 -12.89 28.42
CA MET A 335 -26.12 -11.46 28.19
C MET A 335 -24.81 -10.71 28.47
N LEU A 336 -24.68 -9.49 27.93
CA LEU A 336 -23.48 -8.66 28.12
C LEU A 336 -23.22 -8.30 29.59
N ASP A 337 -24.28 -8.23 30.41
CA ASP A 337 -24.18 -8.04 31.85
C ASP A 337 -23.96 -9.36 32.61
N GLY A 338 -23.63 -10.45 31.90
CA GLY A 338 -23.34 -11.79 32.40
C GLY A 338 -24.50 -12.57 32.99
N LYS A 339 -25.75 -12.08 32.91
CA LYS A 339 -26.93 -12.93 33.18
C LYS A 339 -27.06 -13.99 32.10
N VAL A 340 -27.66 -15.12 32.43
CA VAL A 340 -27.97 -16.19 31.48
C VAL A 340 -29.46 -16.25 31.25
N VAL A 341 -29.85 -16.45 30.00
CA VAL A 341 -31.24 -16.58 29.60
C VAL A 341 -31.46 -17.82 28.74
N THR A 342 -32.62 -18.43 28.93
CA THR A 342 -33.14 -19.46 28.04
C THR A 342 -34.63 -19.23 27.84
N VAL A 343 -35.16 -19.76 26.75
CA VAL A 343 -36.59 -19.72 26.45
C VAL A 343 -37.07 -21.14 26.30
N VAL A 344 -38.03 -21.52 27.15
CA VAL A 344 -38.63 -22.84 27.18
C VAL A 344 -40.11 -22.68 26.87
N TYR A 345 -40.61 -23.38 25.85
CA TYR A 345 -41.96 -23.24 25.34
C TYR A 345 -42.31 -21.77 24.97
N ASN A 346 -43.10 -21.07 25.79
CA ASN A 346 -43.43 -19.65 25.63
C ASN A 346 -42.90 -18.79 26.78
N THR A 347 -41.94 -19.28 27.54
CA THR A 347 -41.51 -18.65 28.79
C THR A 347 -40.03 -18.32 28.72
N ALA A 348 -39.69 -17.06 28.91
CA ALA A 348 -38.31 -16.63 29.06
C ALA A 348 -37.88 -16.77 30.52
N ILE A 349 -36.71 -17.36 30.76
CA ILE A 349 -36.14 -17.55 32.10
C ILE A 349 -34.80 -16.83 32.19
N VAL A 350 -34.71 -15.84 33.06
CA VAL A 350 -33.52 -14.99 33.24
C VAL A 350 -32.88 -15.26 34.59
N ILE A 351 -31.56 -15.42 34.60
CA ILE A 351 -30.83 -15.98 35.73
C ILE A 351 -29.55 -15.18 35.95
N ASP A 352 -29.32 -14.73 37.18
CA ASP A 352 -28.07 -14.11 37.60
C ASP A 352 -27.30 -15.07 38.51
N GLY A 353 -26.29 -15.71 37.93
CA GLY A 353 -25.42 -16.69 38.61
C GLY A 353 -24.09 -16.11 39.09
N LYS A 354 -23.86 -14.80 38.98
CA LYS A 354 -22.56 -14.18 39.28
C LYS A 354 -22.17 -14.26 40.74
N ASN A 355 -23.14 -14.10 41.63
CA ASN A 355 -22.95 -14.12 43.08
C ASN A 355 -23.32 -15.50 43.65
N ASP A 356 -23.06 -15.71 44.94
CA ASP A 356 -23.46 -16.96 45.63
C ASP A 356 -24.97 -17.02 45.90
N ASN A 357 -25.63 -15.88 45.97
CA ASN A 357 -27.09 -15.79 45.98
C ASN A 357 -27.61 -15.77 44.54
N ILE A 358 -27.93 -16.94 44.00
CA ILE A 358 -28.40 -17.08 42.62
C ILE A 358 -29.83 -16.57 42.51
N GLN A 359 -30.03 -15.55 41.68
CA GLN A 359 -31.35 -14.97 41.43
C GLN A 359 -31.92 -15.42 40.09
N PHE A 360 -33.23 -15.58 40.01
CA PHE A 360 -33.92 -15.92 38.77
C PHE A 360 -35.29 -15.25 38.63
N GLY A 361 -35.80 -15.20 37.41
CA GLY A 361 -37.15 -14.76 37.08
C GLY A 361 -37.73 -15.55 35.91
N VAL A 362 -39.01 -15.88 36.00
CA VAL A 362 -39.76 -16.65 35.00
C VAL A 362 -40.80 -15.75 34.35
N TYR A 363 -40.75 -15.56 33.04
CA TYR A 363 -41.56 -14.58 32.32
C TYR A 363 -42.38 -15.26 31.20
N PRO A 364 -43.59 -15.73 31.51
CA PRO A 364 -44.46 -16.35 30.50
C PRO A 364 -45.00 -15.28 29.53
N MET A 365 -44.93 -15.55 28.22
CA MET A 365 -45.54 -14.69 27.21
C MET A 365 -47.07 -14.78 27.28
N SER A 366 -47.77 -13.68 26.95
CA SER A 366 -49.24 -13.64 26.97
C SER A 366 -49.92 -14.65 26.06
N GLU A 367 -49.26 -15.05 24.98
CA GLU A 367 -49.73 -16.06 24.03
C GLU A 367 -49.25 -17.46 24.42
N LYS A 368 -50.16 -18.44 24.43
CA LYS A 368 -49.88 -19.85 24.75
C LYS A 368 -49.43 -20.65 23.52
N LYS A 369 -48.39 -20.15 22.84
CA LYS A 369 -47.84 -20.76 21.62
C LYS A 369 -46.35 -21.02 21.77
N TRP A 370 -45.84 -22.09 21.17
CA TRP A 370 -44.42 -22.41 21.27
C TRP A 370 -43.59 -21.41 20.47
N ILE A 371 -42.59 -20.83 21.09
CA ILE A 371 -41.55 -20.03 20.42
C ILE A 371 -40.65 -20.97 19.61
N LYS A 372 -40.60 -20.81 18.28
CA LYS A 372 -39.79 -21.64 17.35
C LYS A 372 -38.34 -21.17 17.24
N SER A 373 -38.09 -19.87 17.35
CA SER A 373 -36.75 -19.30 17.39
C SER A 373 -36.78 -17.98 18.14
N TRP A 374 -35.67 -17.65 18.78
CA TRP A 374 -35.53 -16.45 19.59
C TRP A 374 -34.09 -15.96 19.63
N ALA A 375 -33.91 -14.69 19.95
CA ALA A 375 -32.61 -14.07 20.11
C ALA A 375 -32.66 -12.88 21.08
N PHE A 376 -31.55 -12.59 21.74
CA PHE A 376 -31.40 -11.39 22.59
C PHE A 376 -30.42 -10.41 21.97
N ASP A 377 -30.72 -9.11 22.08
CA ASP A 377 -29.83 -8.05 21.61
C ASP A 377 -28.96 -7.45 22.72
N SER A 378 -28.12 -6.47 22.38
CA SER A 378 -27.20 -5.83 23.34
C SER A 378 -27.91 -5.04 24.44
N ASN A 379 -29.15 -4.59 24.20
CA ASN A 379 -30.00 -3.96 25.21
C ASN A 379 -30.88 -4.98 25.94
N GLN A 380 -30.53 -6.27 25.81
CA GLN A 380 -31.20 -7.40 26.42
C GLN A 380 -32.67 -7.50 26.00
N ASN A 381 -33.09 -7.01 24.83
CA ASN A 381 -34.45 -7.23 24.33
C ASN A 381 -34.56 -8.65 23.77
N LEU A 382 -35.68 -9.32 24.05
CA LEU A 382 -36.01 -10.61 23.46
C LEU A 382 -36.76 -10.39 22.14
N TYR A 383 -36.27 -10.98 21.07
CA TYR A 383 -36.97 -11.11 19.80
C TYR A 383 -37.31 -12.58 19.59
N PHE A 384 -38.55 -12.87 19.24
CA PHE A 384 -38.96 -14.25 19.09
C PHE A 384 -40.11 -14.42 18.09
N LYS A 385 -40.25 -15.65 17.59
CA LYS A 385 -41.22 -16.03 16.58
C LYS A 385 -41.90 -17.31 17.03
N PHE A 386 -43.22 -17.33 17.06
CA PHE A 386 -43.97 -18.54 17.37
C PHE A 386 -43.88 -19.56 16.23
N LYS A 387 -44.07 -20.83 16.55
CA LYS A 387 -44.16 -21.92 15.58
C LYS A 387 -45.33 -21.67 14.63
N ASP A 388 -45.10 -21.91 13.34
CA ASP A 388 -46.06 -21.77 12.26
C ASP A 388 -46.67 -20.36 12.09
N GLU A 389 -46.02 -19.32 12.63
CA GLU A 389 -46.38 -17.92 12.42
C GLU A 389 -45.40 -17.18 11.49
N SER A 390 -45.88 -16.08 10.90
CA SER A 390 -45.10 -15.15 10.07
C SER A 390 -44.75 -13.84 10.77
N LYS A 391 -44.84 -13.78 12.10
CA LYS A 391 -44.64 -12.56 12.89
C LYS A 391 -43.44 -12.69 13.82
N VAL A 392 -42.67 -11.62 13.93
CA VAL A 392 -41.61 -11.45 14.92
C VAL A 392 -42.11 -10.52 16.01
N TYR A 393 -42.02 -10.96 17.25
CA TYR A 393 -42.40 -10.20 18.43
C TYR A 393 -41.16 -9.71 19.17
N LYS A 394 -41.31 -8.59 19.89
CA LYS A 394 -40.30 -8.02 20.77
C LYS A 394 -40.85 -7.92 22.19
N VAL A 395 -39.99 -8.19 23.16
CA VAL A 395 -40.18 -7.83 24.56
C VAL A 395 -38.98 -7.03 25.04
N SER A 396 -39.26 -5.90 25.70
CA SER A 396 -38.22 -5.00 26.18
C SER A 396 -37.37 -5.63 27.29
N GLY A 397 -36.06 -5.40 27.24
CA GLY A 397 -35.13 -5.81 28.30
C GLY A 397 -35.46 -5.26 29.69
N SER A 398 -36.22 -4.15 29.76
CA SER A 398 -36.69 -3.57 31.02
C SER A 398 -37.53 -4.52 31.86
N VAL A 399 -38.20 -5.50 31.24
CA VAL A 399 -39.08 -6.47 31.92
C VAL A 399 -38.33 -7.35 32.92
N TRP A 400 -37.07 -7.67 32.65
CA TRP A 400 -36.26 -8.60 33.47
C TRP A 400 -35.07 -7.94 34.17
N GLN A 401 -35.09 -6.61 34.33
CA GLN A 401 -34.03 -5.92 35.09
C GLN A 401 -34.01 -6.28 36.57
N THR A 402 -35.16 -6.58 37.17
CA THR A 402 -35.26 -6.98 38.58
C THR A 402 -35.65 -8.44 38.67
N LEU A 403 -34.80 -9.25 39.31
CA LEU A 403 -35.06 -10.67 39.55
C LEU A 403 -35.59 -10.87 40.98
N ASN A 404 -36.82 -11.36 41.10
CA ASN A 404 -37.53 -11.50 42.38
C ASN A 404 -37.57 -12.93 42.93
N ASN A 405 -36.84 -13.89 42.33
CA ASN A 405 -36.90 -15.31 42.67
C ASN A 405 -38.32 -15.89 42.63
N SER A 406 -39.14 -15.34 41.72
CA SER A 406 -40.54 -15.70 41.56
C SER A 406 -40.72 -16.64 40.37
N THR A 407 -41.50 -17.70 40.59
CA THR A 407 -41.99 -18.62 39.55
C THR A 407 -43.36 -18.21 39.01
N THR A 408 -43.94 -17.11 39.50
CA THR A 408 -45.31 -16.65 39.19
C THR A 408 -45.34 -15.16 38.82
N ASN A 409 -44.65 -14.77 37.74
CA ASN A 409 -44.80 -13.42 37.20
C ASN A 409 -46.05 -13.32 36.31
N SER A 410 -46.61 -12.12 36.22
CA SER A 410 -47.70 -11.82 35.28
C SER A 410 -47.26 -12.03 33.83
N ASN A 411 -48.20 -12.42 32.98
CA ASN A 411 -47.95 -12.60 31.56
C ASN A 411 -47.37 -11.32 30.94
N VAL A 412 -46.29 -11.47 30.18
CA VAL A 412 -45.62 -10.35 29.52
C VAL A 412 -46.34 -10.01 28.21
N PRO A 413 -46.75 -8.75 28.02
CA PRO A 413 -47.37 -8.31 26.76
C PRO A 413 -46.35 -8.34 25.61
N LEU A 414 -46.87 -8.51 24.39
CA LEU A 414 -46.05 -8.67 23.19
C LEU A 414 -46.20 -7.46 22.27
N ASP A 415 -45.07 -6.89 21.85
CA ASP A 415 -45.03 -5.91 20.77
C ASP A 415 -44.75 -6.61 19.44
N LEU A 416 -45.52 -6.28 18.40
CA LEU A 416 -45.20 -6.73 17.04
C LEU A 416 -43.99 -5.97 16.51
N TYR A 417 -42.87 -6.69 16.33
CA TYR A 417 -41.64 -6.12 15.80
C TYR A 417 -41.66 -6.04 14.28
N LEU A 418 -42.00 -7.15 13.61
CA LEU A 418 -42.01 -7.26 12.15
C LEU A 418 -43.06 -8.26 11.67
N ASP A 419 -43.81 -7.90 10.64
CA ASP A 419 -44.71 -8.81 9.92
C ASP A 419 -44.06 -9.30 8.62
N LEU A 420 -43.61 -10.56 8.62
CA LEU A 420 -42.88 -11.16 7.51
C LEU A 420 -43.79 -11.46 6.32
N ALA A 421 -45.08 -11.72 6.56
CA ALA A 421 -46.04 -11.98 5.48
C ALA A 421 -46.36 -10.72 4.67
N GLY A 422 -46.18 -9.54 5.27
CA GLY A 422 -46.33 -8.25 4.62
C GLY A 422 -45.20 -7.89 3.64
N ILE A 423 -44.07 -8.60 3.68
CA ILE A 423 -42.90 -8.29 2.85
C ILE A 423 -42.92 -9.18 1.59
N GLN A 424 -43.18 -8.57 0.43
CA GLN A 424 -43.39 -9.29 -0.84
C GLN A 424 -42.24 -10.24 -1.20
N ASP A 425 -41.00 -9.81 -0.96
CA ASP A 425 -39.78 -10.54 -1.33
C ASP A 425 -39.56 -11.84 -0.56
N ILE A 426 -40.13 -11.95 0.66
CA ILE A 426 -39.83 -13.05 1.59
C ILE A 426 -41.09 -13.76 2.11
N LYS A 427 -42.29 -13.31 1.71
CA LYS A 427 -43.57 -13.86 2.20
C LYS A 427 -43.70 -15.37 2.02
N SER A 428 -43.11 -15.94 0.96
CA SER A 428 -43.14 -17.38 0.68
C SER A 428 -42.34 -18.21 1.68
N TYR A 429 -41.40 -17.58 2.40
CA TYR A 429 -40.49 -18.24 3.34
C TYR A 429 -40.82 -17.90 4.80
N ALA A 430 -41.80 -17.03 5.06
CA ALA A 430 -42.05 -16.40 6.35
C ALA A 430 -42.15 -17.38 7.53
N ASN A 431 -42.70 -18.59 7.31
CA ASN A 431 -42.86 -19.61 8.36
C ASN A 431 -41.55 -20.34 8.70
N ASP A 432 -40.63 -20.43 7.74
CA ASP A 432 -39.38 -21.19 7.81
C ASP A 432 -38.16 -20.34 8.21
N LEU A 433 -38.34 -19.03 8.33
CA LEU A 433 -37.31 -18.12 8.83
C LEU A 433 -36.98 -18.38 10.31
N ILE A 434 -35.71 -18.66 10.57
CA ILE A 434 -35.07 -18.82 11.88
C ILE A 434 -34.24 -17.57 12.18
N MET A 435 -34.34 -17.07 13.41
CA MET A 435 -33.69 -15.83 13.82
C MET A 435 -32.34 -16.04 14.49
N TYR A 436 -31.43 -15.13 14.18
CA TYR A 436 -30.12 -15.00 14.80
C TYR A 436 -29.89 -13.52 15.14
N ASN A 437 -29.54 -13.21 16.38
CA ASN A 437 -29.14 -11.86 16.76
C ASN A 437 -27.73 -11.55 16.24
N VAL A 438 -27.52 -10.31 15.83
CA VAL A 438 -26.19 -9.74 15.63
C VAL A 438 -25.57 -9.39 16.98
N TYR A 439 -24.58 -10.18 17.40
CA TYR A 439 -23.95 -10.05 18.70
C TYR A 439 -23.36 -8.64 18.91
N GLY A 440 -23.72 -8.00 20.03
CA GLY A 440 -23.24 -6.66 20.40
C GLY A 440 -24.02 -5.49 19.80
N TYR A 441 -25.07 -5.76 19.00
CA TYR A 441 -25.91 -4.72 18.40
C TYR A 441 -27.36 -4.82 18.88
N THR A 442 -28.05 -3.67 18.96
CA THR A 442 -29.46 -3.58 19.36
C THR A 442 -30.39 -3.68 18.14
N GLY A 443 -31.41 -4.52 18.22
CA GLY A 443 -32.49 -4.62 17.22
C GLY A 443 -32.09 -5.16 15.84
N GLN A 444 -30.83 -5.58 15.65
CA GLN A 444 -30.36 -6.13 14.38
C GLN A 444 -30.51 -7.65 14.38
N LEU A 445 -31.23 -8.18 13.39
CA LEU A 445 -31.49 -9.61 13.25
C LEU A 445 -31.09 -10.08 11.84
N MET A 446 -30.43 -11.23 11.79
CA MET A 446 -30.29 -12.01 10.57
C MET A 446 -31.27 -13.18 10.64
N MET A 447 -32.09 -13.34 9.61
CA MET A 447 -33.04 -14.46 9.52
C MET A 447 -32.65 -15.39 8.38
N ILE A 448 -32.64 -16.70 8.63
CA ILE A 448 -32.29 -17.71 7.63
C ILE A 448 -33.50 -18.59 7.35
N ASN A 449 -33.85 -18.76 6.08
CA ASN A 449 -34.87 -19.71 5.66
C ASN A 449 -34.34 -21.13 5.85
N SER A 450 -34.80 -21.88 6.84
CA SER A 450 -34.25 -23.22 7.12
C SER A 450 -35.33 -24.28 7.03
N LYS A 451 -34.99 -25.42 6.42
CA LYS A 451 -35.91 -26.55 6.37
C LYS A 451 -36.15 -27.08 7.77
N TYR A 452 -37.39 -27.02 8.24
CA TYR A 452 -37.75 -27.61 9.52
C TYR A 452 -37.83 -29.14 9.42
N ASN A 453 -37.12 -29.82 10.33
CA ASN A 453 -37.19 -31.26 10.47
C ASN A 453 -37.75 -31.63 11.86
N ALA A 454 -39.03 -31.99 11.89
CA ALA A 454 -39.77 -32.30 13.12
C ALA A 454 -39.34 -33.62 13.77
N LYS A 455 -38.61 -34.48 13.05
CA LYS A 455 -38.19 -35.78 13.56
C LYS A 455 -36.76 -35.72 14.03
N VAL A 456 -36.54 -36.31 15.20
CA VAL A 456 -35.23 -36.58 15.80
C VAL A 456 -34.45 -37.61 14.96
N ASP A 457 -35.18 -38.53 14.32
CA ASP A 457 -34.66 -39.57 13.42
C ASP A 457 -34.66 -39.08 11.97
N THR A 458 -33.56 -38.41 11.63
CA THR A 458 -33.36 -37.85 10.30
C THR A 458 -32.39 -38.72 9.52
N THR A 459 -32.83 -39.24 8.38
CA THR A 459 -31.90 -39.55 7.28
C THR A 459 -31.22 -38.25 6.86
N ASN A 460 -29.94 -38.32 6.47
CA ASN A 460 -29.24 -37.15 5.92
C ASN A 460 -30.09 -36.43 4.87
N SER A 461 -30.13 -35.10 4.96
CA SER A 461 -30.89 -34.28 4.01
C SER A 461 -30.38 -34.50 2.59
N THR A 462 -31.30 -34.69 1.65
CA THR A 462 -31.00 -34.88 0.23
C THR A 462 -30.82 -33.56 -0.53
N ILE A 463 -30.98 -32.42 0.14
CA ILE A 463 -30.90 -31.10 -0.48
C ILE A 463 -29.44 -30.76 -0.73
N THR A 464 -29.13 -30.33 -1.95
CA THR A 464 -27.81 -29.80 -2.33
C THR A 464 -27.93 -28.35 -2.77
N VAL A 465 -26.79 -27.67 -2.97
CA VAL A 465 -26.78 -26.31 -3.53
C VAL A 465 -27.50 -26.26 -4.89
N ASP A 466 -27.34 -27.31 -5.70
CA ASP A 466 -27.90 -27.39 -7.06
C ASP A 466 -29.39 -27.80 -7.10
N THR A 467 -29.94 -28.34 -6.00
CA THR A 467 -31.30 -28.92 -5.94
C THR A 467 -32.19 -28.23 -4.90
N ASN A 468 -31.96 -26.92 -4.69
CA ASN A 468 -32.59 -26.12 -3.62
C ASN A 468 -33.63 -25.11 -4.14
N ASP A 469 -34.72 -25.60 -4.75
CA ASP A 469 -35.78 -24.76 -5.32
C ASP A 469 -36.51 -23.90 -4.29
N GLN A 470 -36.59 -24.36 -3.04
CA GLN A 470 -37.23 -23.66 -1.92
C GLN A 470 -36.32 -22.60 -1.27
N LYS A 471 -35.09 -22.41 -1.78
CA LYS A 471 -34.12 -21.42 -1.29
C LYS A 471 -33.85 -21.54 0.22
N TYR A 472 -33.82 -22.76 0.76
CA TYR A 472 -33.34 -22.97 2.13
C TYR A 472 -31.89 -22.48 2.22
N GLY A 473 -31.55 -21.69 3.23
CA GLY A 473 -30.28 -20.95 3.32
C GLY A 473 -30.38 -19.46 2.97
N LEU A 474 -31.51 -18.99 2.42
CA LEU A 474 -31.67 -17.58 2.07
C LEU A 474 -31.62 -16.74 3.35
N ALA A 475 -30.69 -15.79 3.39
CA ALA A 475 -30.44 -14.92 4.52
C ALA A 475 -31.05 -13.53 4.29
N ILE A 476 -31.68 -12.99 5.33
CA ILE A 476 -32.40 -11.72 5.30
C ILE A 476 -31.92 -10.84 6.45
N ALA A 477 -31.73 -9.56 6.15
CA ALA A 477 -31.37 -8.53 7.11
C ALA A 477 -32.60 -7.77 7.60
N VAL A 478 -32.69 -7.61 8.92
CA VAL A 478 -33.68 -6.76 9.59
C VAL A 478 -32.93 -5.78 10.48
N ASN A 479 -33.19 -4.49 10.29
CA ASN A 479 -32.66 -3.44 11.14
C ASN A 479 -33.72 -2.93 12.12
N GLN A 480 -33.30 -2.34 13.24
CA GLN A 480 -34.18 -1.53 14.07
C GLN A 480 -34.72 -0.34 13.27
N ASN A 481 -36.04 -0.10 13.35
CA ASN A 481 -36.65 1.07 12.72
C ASN A 481 -36.16 2.36 13.40
N SER A 482 -35.71 3.31 12.58
CA SER A 482 -35.09 4.55 13.05
C SER A 482 -36.06 5.49 13.78
N SER A 483 -37.35 5.39 13.48
CA SER A 483 -38.42 6.23 14.04
C SER A 483 -39.15 5.56 15.21
N ASN A 484 -39.10 4.24 15.31
CA ASN A 484 -39.73 3.49 16.39
C ASN A 484 -38.92 2.23 16.75
N GLN A 485 -38.23 2.29 17.89
CA GLN A 485 -37.37 1.19 18.37
C GLN A 485 -38.13 -0.11 18.71
N THR A 486 -39.47 -0.09 18.83
CA THR A 486 -40.28 -1.31 19.00
C THR A 486 -40.63 -2.01 17.69
N LYS A 487 -40.20 -1.46 16.55
CA LYS A 487 -40.40 -2.04 15.22
C LYS A 487 -39.07 -2.33 14.51
N GLY A 488 -39.08 -3.33 13.65
CA GLY A 488 -38.00 -3.63 12.73
C GLY A 488 -38.35 -3.24 11.30
N ASP A 489 -37.34 -2.94 10.50
CA ASP A 489 -37.43 -2.70 9.07
C ASP A 489 -36.66 -3.79 8.30
N TYR A 490 -37.31 -4.36 7.29
CA TYR A 490 -36.63 -5.22 6.33
C TYR A 490 -35.61 -4.41 5.54
N LYS A 491 -34.35 -4.82 5.61
CA LYS A 491 -33.25 -4.15 4.93
C LYS A 491 -32.99 -4.73 3.54
N GLY A 492 -33.17 -6.04 3.38
CA GLY A 492 -32.97 -6.74 2.10
C GLY A 492 -32.45 -8.17 2.27
N MET A 493 -32.27 -8.88 1.15
CA MET A 493 -31.61 -10.18 1.10
C MET A 493 -30.09 -10.04 1.17
N LEU A 494 -29.42 -10.93 1.89
CA LEU A 494 -27.97 -10.88 2.12
C LEU A 494 -27.19 -11.78 1.15
N ASN A 495 -27.74 -12.92 0.77
CA ASN A 495 -27.14 -13.87 -0.18
C ASN A 495 -28.08 -14.18 -1.36
N GLY A 496 -27.57 -14.88 -2.37
CA GLY A 496 -28.28 -15.12 -3.62
C GLY A 496 -28.27 -13.94 -4.60
N ASP A 497 -29.00 -14.10 -5.70
CA ASP A 497 -28.96 -13.20 -6.87
C ASP A 497 -29.44 -11.78 -6.57
N ASN A 498 -30.37 -11.63 -5.62
CA ASN A 498 -30.97 -10.36 -5.24
C ASN A 498 -30.35 -9.75 -3.97
N SER A 499 -29.11 -10.13 -3.64
CA SER A 499 -28.41 -9.59 -2.46
C SER A 499 -28.19 -8.08 -2.59
N PHE A 500 -28.63 -7.30 -1.60
CA PHE A 500 -28.44 -5.82 -1.62
C PHE A 500 -26.99 -5.43 -1.29
N GLN A 501 -26.28 -6.31 -0.58
CA GLN A 501 -24.86 -6.19 -0.31
C GLN A 501 -24.17 -7.47 -0.77
N LYS A 502 -23.49 -7.38 -1.91
CA LYS A 502 -22.76 -8.52 -2.47
C LYS A 502 -21.47 -8.77 -1.71
N THR A 503 -21.04 -10.03 -1.70
CA THR A 503 -19.83 -10.48 -1.00
C THR A 503 -18.56 -9.81 -1.54
N SER A 504 -17.56 -9.67 -0.68
CA SER A 504 -16.22 -9.26 -1.10
C SER A 504 -15.61 -10.26 -2.07
N ASN A 505 -14.91 -9.76 -3.09
CA ASN A 505 -14.12 -10.53 -4.05
C ASN A 505 -12.87 -9.72 -4.47
N PHE A 506 -11.97 -10.29 -5.26
CA PHE A 506 -10.88 -9.55 -5.88
C PHE A 506 -10.59 -10.06 -7.29
N GLU A 507 -10.00 -9.20 -8.10
CA GLU A 507 -9.52 -9.54 -9.43
C GLU A 507 -8.07 -9.06 -9.62
N LEU A 508 -7.31 -9.78 -10.45
CA LEU A 508 -6.04 -9.26 -10.93
C LEU A 508 -6.30 -8.14 -11.96
N SER A 509 -5.64 -7.00 -11.79
CA SER A 509 -5.84 -5.85 -12.70
C SER A 509 -5.52 -6.23 -14.16
N ALA A 510 -6.31 -5.70 -15.10
CA ALA A 510 -6.13 -5.97 -16.53
C ALA A 510 -4.74 -5.54 -17.04
N SER A 511 -4.18 -4.46 -16.48
CA SER A 511 -2.81 -4.01 -16.77
C SER A 511 -1.78 -5.04 -16.32
N ALA A 512 -1.93 -5.59 -15.11
CA ALA A 512 -1.02 -6.62 -14.62
C ALA A 512 -1.13 -7.89 -15.46
N LYS A 513 -2.36 -8.35 -15.75
CA LYS A 513 -2.60 -9.54 -16.58
C LYS A 513 -1.94 -9.46 -17.96
N SER A 514 -1.97 -8.28 -18.60
CA SER A 514 -1.48 -8.10 -19.98
C SER A 514 0.00 -7.77 -20.10
N SER A 515 0.62 -7.19 -19.06
CA SER A 515 1.98 -6.63 -19.16
C SER A 515 3.03 -7.27 -18.26
N LYS A 516 2.62 -7.97 -17.20
CA LYS A 516 3.52 -8.55 -16.18
C LYS A 516 3.61 -10.06 -16.30
N ILE A 517 4.73 -10.63 -15.86
CA ILE A 517 4.82 -12.07 -15.53
C ILE A 517 4.42 -12.30 -14.07
N PRO A 518 4.08 -13.55 -13.66
CA PRO A 518 3.73 -13.88 -12.28
C PRO A 518 4.66 -13.31 -11.20
N SER A 519 5.98 -13.34 -11.44
CA SER A 519 6.98 -12.85 -10.50
C SER A 519 7.01 -11.32 -10.31
N GLU A 520 6.34 -10.54 -11.17
CA GLU A 520 6.18 -9.09 -11.04
C GLU A 520 4.89 -8.69 -10.30
N ILE A 521 4.00 -9.66 -10.04
CA ILE A 521 2.70 -9.41 -9.41
C ILE A 521 2.90 -9.14 -7.92
N THR A 522 2.26 -8.08 -7.44
CA THR A 522 2.28 -7.63 -6.05
C THR A 522 0.85 -7.34 -5.56
N LYS A 523 0.70 -7.02 -4.27
CA LYS A 523 -0.59 -6.62 -3.70
C LYS A 523 -1.24 -5.43 -4.43
N GLU A 524 -0.44 -4.52 -5.01
CA GLU A 524 -0.94 -3.32 -5.71
C GLU A 524 -1.58 -3.65 -7.06
N ASP A 525 -1.38 -4.87 -7.56
CA ASP A 525 -1.99 -5.34 -8.79
C ASP A 525 -3.39 -5.93 -8.56
N ILE A 526 -3.82 -6.04 -7.30
CA ILE A 526 -5.11 -6.59 -6.89
C ILE A 526 -6.17 -5.50 -6.80
N VAL A 527 -7.29 -5.73 -7.47
CA VAL A 527 -8.48 -4.87 -7.38
C VAL A 527 -9.51 -5.59 -6.52
N ALA A 528 -9.58 -5.21 -5.25
CA ALA A 528 -10.62 -5.70 -4.35
C ALA A 528 -11.98 -5.07 -4.68
N SER A 529 -13.03 -5.87 -4.63
CA SER A 529 -14.44 -5.50 -4.82
C SER A 529 -15.20 -5.78 -3.53
N ASN A 530 -16.01 -4.83 -3.04
CA ASN A 530 -16.82 -4.96 -1.83
C ASN A 530 -16.06 -5.38 -0.56
N GLY A 531 -14.75 -5.15 -0.54
CA GLY A 531 -13.91 -5.45 0.61
C GLY A 531 -12.52 -4.83 0.44
N PHE A 532 -11.68 -5.00 1.45
CA PHE A 532 -10.33 -4.46 1.47
C PHE A 532 -9.37 -5.38 2.21
N LEU A 533 -8.09 -5.32 1.84
CA LEU A 533 -6.99 -5.93 2.59
C LEU A 533 -6.66 -5.01 3.77
N LYS A 534 -6.68 -5.53 5.00
CA LYS A 534 -6.40 -4.71 6.20
C LYS A 534 -4.90 -4.61 6.47
N ASN A 535 -4.16 -5.69 6.21
CA ASN A 535 -2.74 -5.85 6.49
C ASN A 535 -1.98 -6.33 5.24
N PRO A 536 -0.67 -6.05 5.13
CA PRO A 536 0.16 -6.59 4.05
C PRO A 536 0.15 -8.13 3.96
N SER A 537 0.02 -8.83 5.10
CA SER A 537 -0.05 -10.29 5.18
C SER A 537 -1.37 -10.89 4.67
N ASP A 538 -2.34 -10.04 4.34
CA ASP A 538 -3.64 -10.49 3.82
C ASP A 538 -3.57 -10.85 2.33
N PHE A 539 -2.47 -10.53 1.65
CA PHE A 539 -2.16 -10.98 0.30
C PHE A 539 -1.06 -12.04 0.35
N THR A 540 -1.31 -13.20 -0.26
CA THR A 540 -0.32 -14.28 -0.35
C THR A 540 -0.33 -14.89 -1.75
N ILE A 541 0.84 -15.01 -2.36
CA ILE A 541 0.99 -15.82 -3.58
C ILE A 541 1.24 -17.25 -3.13
N LYS A 542 0.31 -18.16 -3.47
CA LYS A 542 0.36 -19.57 -3.09
C LYS A 542 1.23 -20.36 -4.06
N GLU A 543 1.03 -20.11 -5.35
CA GLU A 543 1.73 -20.76 -6.44
C GLU A 543 1.98 -19.76 -7.57
N MET A 544 3.05 -19.95 -8.32
CA MET A 544 3.35 -19.16 -9.52
C MET A 544 4.21 -19.97 -10.48
N ASP A 545 4.15 -19.71 -11.77
CA ASP A 545 5.02 -20.26 -12.79
C ASP A 545 5.22 -19.26 -13.93
N ASP A 546 6.41 -18.67 -13.99
CA ASP A 546 6.74 -17.66 -15.00
C ASP A 546 6.88 -18.24 -16.42
N LYS A 547 7.08 -19.56 -16.56
CA LYS A 547 7.16 -20.21 -17.88
C LYS A 547 5.80 -20.35 -18.52
N THR A 548 4.78 -20.72 -17.74
CA THR A 548 3.40 -20.89 -18.22
C THR A 548 2.54 -19.65 -18.03
N GLY A 549 3.01 -18.67 -17.24
CA GLY A 549 2.30 -17.45 -16.90
C GLY A 549 1.22 -17.65 -15.83
N THR A 550 1.22 -18.77 -15.10
CA THR A 550 0.18 -19.05 -14.11
C THR A 550 0.54 -18.48 -12.74
N ILE A 551 -0.48 -18.01 -12.01
CA ILE A 551 -0.33 -17.51 -10.63
C ILE A 551 -1.59 -17.81 -9.82
N LYS A 552 -1.40 -18.29 -8.60
CA LYS A 552 -2.47 -18.56 -7.63
C LYS A 552 -2.32 -17.63 -6.44
N ILE A 553 -3.34 -16.84 -6.17
CA ILE A 553 -3.33 -15.76 -5.18
C ILE A 553 -4.41 -16.02 -4.15
N GLU A 554 -4.06 -15.91 -2.87
CA GLU A 554 -4.98 -15.93 -1.74
C GLU A 554 -5.06 -14.52 -1.15
N CYS A 555 -6.28 -13.99 -1.00
CA CYS A 555 -6.56 -12.72 -0.34
C CYS A 555 -7.48 -12.91 0.87
N LYS A 556 -7.19 -12.21 1.97
CA LYS A 556 -8.06 -12.11 3.16
C LYS A 556 -8.78 -10.76 3.14
N LEU A 557 -10.01 -10.74 2.67
CA LEU A 557 -10.79 -9.52 2.48
C LEU A 557 -11.70 -9.23 3.67
N TYR A 558 -11.63 -8.01 4.18
CA TYR A 558 -12.51 -7.47 5.20
C TYR A 558 -13.63 -6.67 4.54
N GLN A 559 -14.85 -6.81 5.05
CA GLN A 559 -16.04 -6.10 4.56
C GLN A 559 -16.82 -5.54 5.74
N VAL A 560 -17.31 -4.31 5.61
CA VAL A 560 -18.15 -3.68 6.64
C VAL A 560 -19.57 -4.27 6.57
N PRO A 561 -20.10 -4.88 7.65
CA PRO A 561 -21.45 -5.45 7.69
C PRO A 561 -22.58 -4.43 7.50
N TRP A 562 -23.73 -4.86 7.00
CA TRP A 562 -24.92 -4.04 6.72
C TRP A 562 -25.54 -3.31 7.93
N PHE A 563 -25.19 -3.71 9.14
CA PHE A 563 -25.73 -3.18 10.39
C PHE A 563 -24.84 -2.14 11.08
N THR A 564 -23.68 -1.82 10.50
CA THR A 564 -22.71 -0.88 11.07
C THR A 564 -22.00 -0.09 9.97
N ASP A 565 -21.57 1.14 10.28
CA ASP A 565 -20.78 1.97 9.37
C ASP A 565 -19.27 1.77 9.56
N LYS A 566 -18.86 0.95 10.54
CA LYS A 566 -17.45 0.67 10.86
C LYS A 566 -17.21 -0.83 10.91
N LEU A 567 -16.01 -1.24 10.48
CA LEU A 567 -15.56 -2.63 10.60
C LEU A 567 -15.50 -3.02 12.10
N PRO A 568 -16.25 -4.04 12.56
CA PRO A 568 -16.11 -4.54 13.92
C PRO A 568 -14.69 -5.06 14.18
N ASP A 569 -14.16 -4.86 15.38
CA ASP A 569 -12.75 -5.19 15.69
C ASP A 569 -12.45 -6.70 15.61
N ASP A 570 -13.44 -7.54 15.90
CA ASP A 570 -13.35 -8.99 15.96
C ASP A 570 -13.93 -9.71 14.73
N ILE A 571 -14.21 -8.98 13.64
CA ILE A 571 -14.70 -9.60 12.40
C ILE A 571 -13.59 -10.38 11.69
N SER A 572 -13.88 -11.66 11.39
CA SER A 572 -13.01 -12.48 10.54
C SER A 572 -13.02 -12.01 9.08
N PRO A 573 -11.87 -12.00 8.39
CA PRO A 573 -11.84 -11.77 6.96
C PRO A 573 -12.40 -12.97 6.20
N LYS A 574 -12.93 -12.72 5.00
CA LYS A 574 -13.22 -13.75 4.02
C LYS A 574 -11.95 -14.14 3.28
N ILE A 575 -11.62 -15.43 3.28
CA ILE A 575 -10.47 -15.97 2.55
C ILE A 575 -10.94 -16.37 1.15
N ILE A 576 -10.31 -15.80 0.12
CA ILE A 576 -10.63 -16.06 -1.29
C ILE A 576 -9.35 -16.42 -2.02
N GLU A 577 -9.42 -17.43 -2.87
CA GLU A 577 -8.30 -17.88 -3.68
C GLU A 577 -8.72 -17.89 -5.15
N HIS A 578 -7.89 -17.29 -6.01
CA HIS A 578 -8.08 -17.27 -7.45
C HIS A 578 -6.81 -17.71 -8.18
N GLU A 579 -7.02 -18.37 -9.32
CA GLU A 579 -5.96 -18.72 -10.26
C GLU A 579 -6.08 -17.85 -11.51
N TYR A 580 -4.96 -17.25 -11.91
CA TYR A 580 -4.86 -16.40 -13.09
C TYR A 580 -3.79 -16.90 -14.04
N LYS A 581 -3.97 -16.55 -15.32
CA LYS A 581 -2.97 -16.68 -16.36
C LYS A 581 -2.64 -15.31 -16.94
N THR A 582 -1.37 -14.92 -16.90
CA THR A 582 -0.84 -13.70 -17.52
C THR A 582 -0.61 -13.92 -19.01
N ASP A 583 -0.72 -12.84 -19.78
CA ASP A 583 -0.49 -12.86 -21.23
C ASP A 583 1.01 -12.91 -21.56
N LYS A 584 1.87 -12.55 -20.61
CA LYS A 584 3.32 -12.59 -20.73
C LYS A 584 3.91 -13.75 -19.93
N THR A 585 4.86 -14.42 -20.56
CA THR A 585 5.75 -15.41 -19.96
C THR A 585 7.16 -14.83 -19.81
N ILE A 586 8.01 -15.49 -19.03
CA ILE A 586 9.41 -15.09 -18.89
C ILE A 586 10.13 -15.05 -20.24
N SER A 587 9.83 -15.96 -21.17
CA SER A 587 10.41 -15.95 -22.52
C SER A 587 10.08 -14.67 -23.28
N ASP A 588 8.87 -14.11 -23.12
CA ASP A 588 8.46 -12.87 -23.79
C ASP A 588 9.18 -11.63 -23.24
N LYS A 589 9.75 -11.73 -22.04
CA LYS A 589 10.44 -10.66 -21.31
C LYS A 589 11.95 -10.81 -21.32
N THR A 590 12.47 -11.78 -22.06
CA THR A 590 13.90 -12.04 -22.21
C THR A 590 14.31 -11.97 -23.67
N SER A 591 15.53 -11.55 -23.93
CA SER A 591 16.04 -11.44 -25.31
C SER A 591 17.55 -11.65 -25.37
N TRP A 592 18.03 -12.06 -26.54
CA TRP A 592 19.45 -12.22 -26.82
C TRP A 592 19.96 -11.10 -27.73
N LYS A 593 21.20 -10.65 -27.50
CA LYS A 593 21.89 -9.62 -28.28
C LYS A 593 22.12 -10.11 -29.71
N ASN A 594 21.83 -9.26 -30.69
CA ASN A 594 22.25 -9.45 -32.08
C ASN A 594 23.69 -8.97 -32.25
N LEU A 595 24.60 -9.85 -32.65
CA LEU A 595 26.03 -9.54 -32.78
C LEU A 595 26.31 -8.77 -34.07
N THR A 596 27.23 -7.80 -34.01
CA THR A 596 27.67 -7.05 -35.19
C THR A 596 29.19 -7.10 -35.38
N THR A 597 29.65 -7.05 -36.63
CA THR A 597 31.08 -7.14 -36.97
C THR A 597 31.91 -5.94 -36.52
N SER A 598 31.27 -4.81 -36.19
CA SER A 598 31.95 -3.61 -35.72
C SER A 598 32.12 -3.58 -34.20
N THR A 599 31.12 -4.02 -33.43
CA THR A 599 31.14 -3.97 -31.95
C THR A 599 31.50 -5.30 -31.30
N ASP A 600 31.24 -6.42 -31.97
CA ASP A 600 31.42 -7.78 -31.44
C ASP A 600 32.47 -8.56 -32.27
N TYR A 601 33.36 -7.83 -32.96
CA TYR A 601 34.41 -8.37 -33.84
C TYR A 601 35.15 -9.53 -33.17
N ASP A 602 35.54 -9.35 -31.92
CA ASP A 602 36.38 -10.30 -31.22
C ASP A 602 35.70 -11.67 -31.07
N PHE A 603 34.50 -11.70 -30.49
CA PHE A 603 33.71 -12.92 -30.33
C PHE A 603 33.37 -13.58 -31.68
N LEU A 604 33.03 -12.77 -32.70
CA LEU A 604 32.71 -13.26 -34.05
C LEU A 604 33.91 -13.88 -34.77
N ASN A 605 35.14 -13.55 -34.38
CA ASN A 605 36.37 -14.03 -35.00
C ASN A 605 37.05 -15.18 -34.25
N MET A 606 36.49 -15.62 -33.12
CA MET A 606 36.96 -16.81 -32.41
C MET A 606 36.47 -18.09 -33.10
N LYS A 607 37.31 -19.12 -33.10
CA LYS A 607 36.85 -20.49 -33.40
C LYS A 607 35.95 -20.98 -32.27
N PRO A 608 34.81 -21.62 -32.55
CA PRO A 608 33.92 -22.18 -31.53
C PRO A 608 34.63 -22.94 -30.41
N THR A 609 35.59 -23.83 -30.73
CA THR A 609 36.34 -24.64 -29.74
C THR A 609 37.18 -23.80 -28.78
N THR A 610 37.60 -22.61 -29.21
CA THR A 610 38.46 -21.70 -28.43
C THR A 610 37.69 -20.74 -27.53
N ILE A 611 36.37 -20.60 -27.73
CA ILE A 611 35.51 -19.73 -26.91
C ILE A 611 35.36 -20.32 -25.50
N GLN A 612 35.62 -19.51 -24.49
CA GLN A 612 35.48 -19.86 -23.07
C GLN A 612 34.35 -19.09 -22.41
N LYS A 613 33.98 -19.51 -21.19
CA LYS A 613 32.93 -18.87 -20.38
C LYS A 613 33.19 -17.36 -20.19
N GLY A 614 34.43 -16.98 -19.86
CA GLY A 614 34.80 -15.58 -19.64
C GLY A 614 34.61 -14.70 -20.88
N ASP A 615 34.71 -15.26 -22.09
CA ASP A 615 34.48 -14.51 -23.34
C ASP A 615 33.00 -14.13 -23.49
N VAL A 616 32.09 -15.01 -23.05
CA VAL A 616 30.65 -14.74 -23.04
C VAL A 616 30.23 -13.81 -21.90
N GLU A 617 30.85 -13.93 -20.72
CA GLU A 617 30.60 -13.03 -19.60
C GLU A 617 30.95 -11.58 -19.96
N ASN A 618 32.04 -11.36 -20.71
CA ASN A 618 32.40 -10.03 -21.21
C ASN A 618 31.44 -9.51 -22.30
N LEU A 619 30.79 -10.42 -23.04
CA LEU A 619 29.81 -10.06 -24.07
C LEU A 619 28.43 -9.68 -23.47
N ASP A 620 28.06 -10.25 -22.32
CA ASP A 620 26.74 -10.17 -21.66
C ASP A 620 25.54 -10.21 -22.63
N PRO A 621 25.39 -11.28 -23.43
CA PRO A 621 24.46 -11.29 -24.55
C PRO A 621 22.98 -11.46 -24.15
N PHE A 622 22.64 -11.69 -22.87
CA PHE A 622 21.27 -11.97 -22.45
C PHE A 622 20.66 -10.80 -21.68
N GLN A 623 19.45 -10.39 -22.05
CA GLN A 623 18.76 -9.23 -21.50
C GLN A 623 17.41 -9.61 -20.93
N VAL A 624 17.02 -8.93 -19.85
CA VAL A 624 15.77 -9.16 -19.10
C VAL A 624 15.03 -7.84 -18.93
N SER A 625 13.72 -7.83 -19.16
CA SER A 625 12.87 -6.62 -19.19
C SER A 625 11.74 -6.63 -18.14
N PHE A 626 11.88 -7.45 -17.11
CA PHE A 626 10.93 -7.55 -16.00
C PHE A 626 11.59 -7.19 -14.66
N GLN A 627 10.77 -6.76 -13.69
CA GLN A 627 11.27 -6.38 -12.36
C GLN A 627 11.40 -7.57 -11.41
N SER A 628 12.49 -7.61 -10.64
CA SER A 628 12.73 -8.54 -9.55
C SER A 628 13.40 -7.82 -8.39
N GLN A 629 13.44 -8.45 -7.21
CA GLN A 629 14.09 -7.84 -6.06
C GLN A 629 15.61 -7.84 -6.23
N THR A 630 16.24 -6.74 -5.80
CA THR A 630 17.69 -6.64 -5.68
C THR A 630 18.10 -7.01 -4.27
N ILE A 631 18.86 -8.10 -4.14
CA ILE A 631 19.40 -8.59 -2.86
C ILE A 631 20.90 -8.41 -2.89
N VAL A 632 21.46 -7.75 -1.88
CA VAL A 632 22.92 -7.55 -1.74
C VAL A 632 23.45 -8.31 -0.52
N ASP A 633 24.70 -8.77 -0.61
CA ASP A 633 25.40 -9.35 0.53
C ASP A 633 25.89 -8.27 1.51
N LYS A 634 26.44 -8.72 2.65
CA LYS A 634 27.02 -7.84 3.69
C LYS A 634 28.16 -6.93 3.22
N ASN A 635 28.77 -7.23 2.07
CA ASN A 635 29.87 -6.46 1.48
C ASN A 635 29.36 -5.52 0.37
N GLY A 636 28.07 -5.48 0.09
CA GLY A 636 27.46 -4.69 -0.97
C GLY A 636 27.45 -5.35 -2.37
N ASN A 637 27.82 -6.62 -2.49
CA ASN A 637 27.76 -7.34 -3.76
C ASN A 637 26.34 -7.84 -4.04
N THR A 638 25.84 -7.65 -5.27
CA THR A 638 24.54 -8.17 -5.68
C THR A 638 24.54 -9.70 -5.70
N LEU A 639 23.69 -10.31 -4.86
CA LEU A 639 23.39 -11.75 -4.85
C LEU A 639 22.33 -12.10 -5.92
N TYR A 640 21.28 -11.29 -6.02
CA TYR A 640 20.20 -11.43 -7.00
C TYR A 640 19.77 -10.06 -7.52
N PRO A 641 19.36 -9.95 -8.80
CA PRO A 641 19.39 -11.01 -9.81
C PRO A 641 20.82 -11.39 -10.24
N LYS A 642 21.01 -12.63 -10.71
CA LYS A 642 22.32 -13.17 -11.09
C LYS A 642 22.25 -13.94 -12.42
N LYS A 643 23.17 -13.65 -13.33
CA LYS A 643 23.36 -14.39 -14.60
C LYS A 643 24.56 -15.31 -14.48
N THR A 644 24.42 -16.56 -14.89
CA THR A 644 25.53 -17.51 -15.00
C THR A 644 25.58 -18.05 -16.42
N TYR A 645 26.65 -17.73 -17.15
CA TYR A 645 26.86 -18.18 -18.53
C TYR A 645 27.64 -19.49 -18.62
N ASP A 646 27.38 -20.26 -19.67
CA ASP A 646 28.16 -21.43 -20.07
C ASP A 646 28.13 -21.60 -21.61
N VAL A 647 29.07 -22.40 -22.15
CA VAL A 647 29.30 -22.56 -23.59
C VAL A 647 29.34 -24.04 -23.97
N LYS A 648 28.47 -24.45 -24.90
CA LYS A 648 28.27 -25.84 -25.34
C LYS A 648 28.25 -25.95 -26.87
N ASP A 649 28.20 -27.18 -27.38
CA ASP A 649 27.99 -27.51 -28.80
C ASP A 649 28.89 -26.70 -29.76
N LYS A 650 30.19 -26.72 -29.50
CA LYS A 650 31.21 -26.00 -30.28
C LYS A 650 31.51 -26.75 -31.58
N ASP A 651 31.13 -26.18 -32.73
CA ASP A 651 31.35 -26.78 -34.06
C ASP A 651 32.18 -25.84 -34.95
N ASP A 652 33.49 -26.10 -35.00
CA ASP A 652 34.46 -25.34 -35.78
C ASP A 652 34.24 -25.41 -37.30
N ALA A 653 33.60 -26.46 -37.81
CA ALA A 653 33.36 -26.62 -39.25
C ALA A 653 32.22 -25.72 -39.72
N LYS A 654 31.15 -25.62 -38.91
CA LYS A 654 30.01 -24.73 -39.17
C LYS A 654 30.23 -23.31 -38.66
N GLY A 655 31.14 -23.12 -37.71
CA GLY A 655 31.34 -21.84 -37.03
C GLY A 655 30.20 -21.52 -36.08
N THR A 656 29.64 -22.52 -35.40
CA THR A 656 28.51 -22.34 -34.48
C THR A 656 28.93 -22.65 -33.05
N VAL A 657 28.44 -21.84 -32.12
CA VAL A 657 28.61 -22.05 -30.68
C VAL A 657 27.28 -21.84 -29.96
N LYS A 658 26.91 -22.75 -29.06
CA LYS A 658 25.73 -22.59 -28.22
C LYS A 658 26.11 -21.92 -26.90
N VAL A 659 25.42 -20.84 -26.59
CA VAL A 659 25.56 -20.12 -25.33
C VAL A 659 24.32 -20.38 -24.49
N THR A 660 24.53 -20.80 -23.24
CA THR A 660 23.45 -21.03 -22.26
C THR A 660 23.58 -20.03 -21.12
N VAL A 661 22.45 -19.57 -20.58
CA VAL A 661 22.40 -18.70 -19.40
C VAL A 661 21.43 -19.27 -18.38
N LYS A 662 21.84 -19.29 -17.12
CA LYS A 662 20.96 -19.46 -15.95
C LYS A 662 20.76 -18.10 -15.29
N TYR A 663 19.52 -17.62 -15.28
CA TYR A 663 19.12 -16.37 -14.64
C TYR A 663 18.40 -16.66 -13.32
N GLU A 664 18.99 -16.25 -12.20
CA GLU A 664 18.49 -16.48 -10.84
C GLU A 664 17.93 -15.18 -10.24
N TYR A 665 16.72 -15.21 -9.67
CA TYR A 665 16.03 -14.01 -9.19
C TYR A 665 15.01 -14.30 -8.07
N ILE A 666 14.63 -13.24 -7.35
CA ILE A 666 13.59 -13.25 -6.30
C ILE A 666 12.36 -12.46 -6.79
N PRO A 667 11.15 -13.06 -6.80
CA PRO A 667 9.91 -12.39 -7.22
C PRO A 667 9.55 -11.17 -6.37
N MET A 668 8.92 -10.14 -6.95
CA MET A 668 8.53 -8.91 -6.25
C MET A 668 7.51 -9.14 -5.13
N GLY A 669 6.54 -10.04 -5.33
CA GLY A 669 5.48 -10.32 -4.37
C GLY A 669 5.85 -11.23 -3.19
N ILE A 670 7.11 -11.68 -3.08
CA ILE A 670 7.56 -12.63 -2.05
C ILE A 670 8.48 -11.94 -1.04
N THR A 671 8.26 -12.10 0.26
CA THR A 671 9.24 -11.59 1.24
C THR A 671 10.52 -12.43 1.24
N TYR A 672 11.67 -11.81 0.99
CA TYR A 672 12.97 -12.50 1.07
C TYR A 672 13.33 -12.84 2.52
N LYS A 673 13.76 -14.08 2.73
CA LYS A 673 14.36 -14.64 3.95
C LYS A 673 15.51 -15.54 3.49
N ASP A 674 16.44 -15.87 4.38
CA ASP A 674 17.57 -16.76 4.05
C ASP A 674 17.11 -18.15 3.54
N SER A 675 15.89 -18.56 3.89
CA SER A 675 15.25 -19.80 3.42
C SER A 675 14.39 -19.65 2.16
N THR A 676 14.31 -18.47 1.54
CA THR A 676 13.46 -18.24 0.37
C THR A 676 14.03 -18.95 -0.86
N SER A 677 13.22 -19.80 -1.49
CA SER A 677 13.59 -20.50 -2.72
C SER A 677 13.82 -19.51 -3.86
N VAL A 678 15.03 -19.53 -4.40
CA VAL A 678 15.44 -18.71 -5.55
C VAL A 678 14.82 -19.28 -6.82
N ARG A 679 14.22 -18.42 -7.65
CA ARG A 679 13.75 -18.84 -8.98
C ARG A 679 14.90 -18.82 -9.97
N SER A 680 14.89 -19.78 -10.90
CA SER A 680 15.84 -19.83 -12.00
C SER A 680 15.16 -20.00 -13.35
N TYR A 681 15.71 -19.33 -14.36
CA TYR A 681 15.31 -19.49 -15.75
C TYR A 681 16.54 -19.82 -16.61
N ASP A 682 16.48 -20.95 -17.29
CA ASP A 682 17.52 -21.40 -18.21
C ASP A 682 17.08 -21.09 -19.65
N ALA A 683 17.96 -20.46 -20.40
CA ALA A 683 17.77 -20.18 -21.82
C ALA A 683 19.04 -20.47 -22.61
N GLU A 684 18.90 -20.74 -23.90
CA GLU A 684 20.01 -20.96 -24.80
C GLU A 684 19.81 -20.26 -26.14
N THR A 685 20.92 -19.88 -26.77
CA THR A 685 20.96 -19.37 -28.14
C THR A 685 22.20 -19.90 -28.86
N THR A 686 22.14 -19.94 -30.19
CA THR A 686 23.28 -20.34 -31.03
C THR A 686 23.79 -19.13 -31.79
N TYR A 687 25.07 -18.83 -31.64
CA TYR A 687 25.75 -17.78 -32.40
C TYR A 687 26.60 -18.35 -33.53
N ASN A 688 26.61 -17.63 -34.66
CA ASN A 688 27.54 -17.89 -35.77
C ASN A 688 28.79 -17.03 -35.57
N VAL A 689 29.95 -17.67 -35.53
CA VAL A 689 31.29 -17.10 -35.35
C VAL A 689 32.21 -17.63 -36.46
N PHE A 690 33.54 -17.55 -36.29
CA PHE A 690 34.48 -17.95 -37.32
C PHE A 690 34.46 -19.46 -37.58
N LYS A 691 34.13 -19.85 -38.83
CA LYS A 691 34.18 -21.23 -39.30
C LYS A 691 35.53 -21.57 -39.94
N SER A 692 36.03 -22.77 -39.72
CA SER A 692 37.34 -23.25 -40.17
C SER A 692 37.49 -23.35 -41.70
N SER A 693 36.38 -23.40 -42.44
CA SER A 693 36.38 -23.34 -43.91
C SER A 693 36.59 -21.93 -44.47
N THR A 694 36.51 -20.88 -43.62
CA THR A 694 36.78 -19.51 -44.05
C THR A 694 38.28 -19.29 -44.12
N THR A 695 38.76 -18.74 -45.23
CA THR A 695 40.16 -18.33 -45.35
C THR A 695 40.44 -17.23 -44.31
N PRO A 696 41.33 -17.48 -43.33
CA PRO A 696 41.68 -16.47 -42.35
C PRO A 696 42.51 -15.37 -43.00
N ALA A 697 42.30 -14.12 -42.58
CA ALA A 697 43.10 -12.98 -43.01
C ALA A 697 43.12 -11.95 -41.90
N PHE A 698 44.28 -11.38 -41.58
CA PHE A 698 44.37 -10.23 -40.68
C PHE A 698 44.99 -9.07 -41.46
N LYS A 699 44.29 -7.95 -41.49
CA LYS A 699 44.76 -6.73 -42.16
C LYS A 699 44.65 -5.57 -41.18
N PHE A 700 45.76 -4.88 -41.01
CA PHE A 700 45.73 -3.60 -40.35
C PHE A 700 44.95 -2.58 -41.19
N MET A 701 44.44 -1.54 -40.54
CA MET A 701 43.67 -0.48 -41.17
C MET A 701 44.52 0.19 -42.26
N GLY A 702 43.97 0.29 -43.47
CA GLY A 702 44.67 0.78 -44.66
C GLY A 702 45.48 -0.26 -45.45
N GLN A 703 45.70 -1.47 -44.93
CA GLN A 703 46.37 -2.54 -45.70
C GLN A 703 45.40 -3.13 -46.74
N THR A 704 45.83 -3.12 -48.00
CA THR A 704 45.13 -3.80 -49.09
C THR A 704 45.73 -5.16 -49.39
N ASN A 705 47.05 -5.32 -49.25
CA ASN A 705 47.79 -6.58 -49.40
C ASN A 705 48.81 -6.72 -48.24
N SER A 706 50.03 -7.18 -48.52
CA SER A 706 51.10 -7.43 -47.55
C SER A 706 52.10 -6.27 -47.46
N GLU A 707 51.63 -5.03 -47.59
CA GLU A 707 52.52 -3.87 -47.57
C GLU A 707 53.13 -3.67 -46.16
N PRO A 708 54.47 -3.52 -46.04
CA PRO A 708 55.14 -3.37 -44.74
C PRO A 708 54.97 -1.97 -44.14
N SER A 709 54.56 -0.99 -44.95
CA SER A 709 54.41 0.40 -44.55
C SER A 709 53.22 1.05 -45.26
N ILE A 710 52.48 1.90 -44.53
CA ILE A 710 51.35 2.67 -45.02
C ILE A 710 51.54 4.14 -44.71
N ASN A 711 51.27 4.99 -45.69
CA ASN A 711 51.12 6.42 -45.47
C ASN A 711 49.74 6.69 -44.87
N ILE A 712 49.71 7.16 -43.62
CA ILE A 712 48.47 7.37 -42.87
C ILE A 712 47.56 8.45 -43.50
N GLN A 713 48.12 9.39 -44.28
CA GLN A 713 47.34 10.40 -45.01
C GLN A 713 46.38 9.78 -46.04
N ASN A 714 46.69 8.57 -46.50
CA ASN A 714 45.90 7.83 -47.49
C ASN A 714 44.86 6.91 -46.83
N VAL A 715 44.76 6.86 -45.50
CA VAL A 715 43.84 5.98 -44.75
C VAL A 715 42.80 6.83 -44.03
N SER A 716 41.62 6.94 -44.63
CA SER A 716 40.51 7.80 -44.16
C SER A 716 40.15 7.56 -42.69
N GLU A 717 40.12 6.30 -42.28
CA GLU A 717 39.74 5.82 -40.96
C GLU A 717 40.76 6.16 -39.88
N LEU A 718 42.02 6.40 -40.26
CA LEU A 718 43.11 6.76 -39.36
C LEU A 718 43.54 8.23 -39.47
N LYS A 719 42.88 9.05 -40.30
CA LYS A 719 43.18 10.49 -40.44
C LYS A 719 43.08 11.24 -39.11
N ASN A 720 42.26 10.76 -38.19
CA ASN A 720 42.12 11.36 -36.86
C ASN A 720 43.45 11.34 -36.07
N LEU A 721 44.34 10.37 -36.35
CA LEU A 721 45.67 10.28 -35.75
C LEU A 721 46.63 11.38 -36.26
N LEU A 722 46.31 12.05 -37.37
CA LEU A 722 47.02 13.23 -37.86
C LEU A 722 46.48 14.51 -37.24
N SER A 723 45.16 14.62 -37.11
CA SER A 723 44.48 15.81 -36.57
C SER A 723 44.61 15.95 -35.05
N ALA A 724 45.00 14.88 -34.35
CA ALA A 724 45.13 14.87 -32.90
C ALA A 724 46.37 15.62 -32.37
N ASN A 725 47.30 16.07 -33.24
CA ASN A 725 48.59 16.66 -32.82
C ASN A 725 49.30 15.80 -31.76
N THR A 726 49.25 14.47 -31.88
CA THR A 726 49.96 13.53 -31.01
C THR A 726 51.19 12.99 -31.74
N LEU A 727 52.33 12.80 -31.04
CA LEU A 727 53.48 12.11 -31.63
C LEU A 727 53.25 10.58 -31.59
N PRO A 728 53.92 9.80 -32.44
CA PRO A 728 53.86 8.35 -32.41
C PRO A 728 54.08 7.72 -31.02
N SER A 729 54.91 8.32 -30.15
CA SER A 729 55.22 7.76 -28.83
C SER A 729 54.05 7.74 -27.85
N SER A 730 52.99 8.51 -28.09
CA SER A 730 51.78 8.47 -27.26
C SER A 730 51.08 7.10 -27.25
N PHE A 731 51.24 6.33 -28.33
CA PHE A 731 50.67 4.99 -28.47
C PHE A 731 51.53 3.92 -27.79
N LEU A 732 52.69 4.25 -27.22
CA LEU A 732 53.50 3.29 -26.45
C LEU A 732 52.78 2.84 -25.16
N SER A 733 51.85 3.65 -24.65
CA SER A 733 50.98 3.30 -23.51
C SER A 733 50.17 2.01 -23.74
N LEU A 734 49.88 1.68 -25.01
CA LEU A 734 49.20 0.44 -25.39
C LEU A 734 50.02 -0.82 -25.05
N ASN A 735 51.35 -0.72 -24.95
CA ASN A 735 52.22 -1.84 -24.54
C ASN A 735 52.10 -2.20 -23.05
N SER A 736 51.64 -1.25 -22.24
CA SER A 736 51.50 -1.40 -20.78
C SER A 736 50.05 -1.51 -20.32
N SER A 737 49.10 -1.63 -21.25
CA SER A 737 47.67 -1.73 -20.93
C SER A 737 47.37 -3.02 -20.16
N SER A 738 46.59 -2.91 -19.09
CA SER A 738 46.03 -4.06 -18.36
C SER A 738 44.70 -4.56 -18.95
N ASP A 739 44.23 -3.96 -20.05
CA ASP A 739 43.01 -4.37 -20.74
C ASP A 739 43.21 -5.73 -21.43
N LYS A 740 42.64 -6.77 -20.82
CA LYS A 740 42.67 -8.14 -21.34
C LYS A 740 41.93 -8.34 -22.66
N THR A 741 41.15 -7.36 -23.11
CA THR A 741 40.40 -7.42 -24.37
C THR A 741 41.17 -6.81 -25.55
N ASN A 742 42.29 -6.13 -25.30
CA ASN A 742 43.06 -5.38 -26.29
C ASN A 742 42.20 -4.39 -27.10
N SER A 743 41.12 -3.87 -26.53
CA SER A 743 40.14 -3.04 -27.23
C SER A 743 40.76 -1.80 -27.89
N GLY A 744 41.81 -1.23 -27.30
CA GLY A 744 42.56 -0.09 -27.84
C GLY A 744 43.28 -0.36 -29.18
N PHE A 745 43.47 -1.62 -29.56
CA PHE A 745 44.05 -2.00 -30.86
C PHE A 745 43.01 -2.14 -31.97
N LEU A 746 41.71 -2.20 -31.65
CA LEU A 746 40.64 -2.41 -32.64
C LEU A 746 40.62 -1.30 -33.71
N GLN A 747 40.98 -0.07 -33.34
CA GLN A 747 41.09 1.07 -34.28
C GLN A 747 42.12 0.85 -35.40
N PHE A 748 43.14 0.02 -35.17
CA PHE A 748 44.17 -0.30 -36.16
C PHE A 748 43.85 -1.56 -36.96
N VAL A 749 42.73 -2.22 -36.72
CA VAL A 749 42.33 -3.45 -37.42
C VAL A 749 41.24 -3.13 -38.42
N ASN A 750 41.42 -3.56 -39.68
CA ASN A 750 40.35 -3.49 -40.66
C ASN A 750 39.33 -4.61 -40.37
N THR A 751 38.32 -4.32 -39.57
CA THR A 751 37.31 -5.30 -39.11
C THR A 751 36.43 -5.84 -40.24
N ASN A 752 36.32 -5.13 -41.37
CA ASN A 752 35.56 -5.57 -42.54
C ASN A 752 36.28 -6.68 -43.34
N THR A 753 37.61 -6.62 -43.39
CA THR A 753 38.42 -7.56 -44.17
C THR A 753 39.15 -8.59 -43.32
N SER A 754 39.30 -8.34 -42.02
CA SER A 754 39.96 -9.26 -41.09
C SER A 754 39.00 -10.35 -40.61
N LYS A 755 39.45 -11.61 -40.66
CA LYS A 755 38.68 -12.80 -40.32
C LYS A 755 39.55 -13.84 -39.61
N GLY A 756 39.04 -14.38 -38.51
CA GLY A 756 39.62 -15.52 -37.79
C GLY A 756 40.67 -15.18 -36.74
N TYR A 757 40.96 -13.88 -36.54
CA TYR A 757 41.96 -13.41 -35.59
C TYR A 757 41.31 -12.49 -34.55
N PRO A 758 40.89 -13.05 -33.39
CA PRO A 758 40.36 -12.28 -32.27
C PRO A 758 41.48 -11.48 -31.60
N ILE A 759 41.31 -10.16 -31.48
CA ILE A 759 42.32 -9.25 -30.94
C ILE A 759 42.59 -9.48 -29.45
N SER A 760 41.60 -9.95 -28.67
CA SER A 760 41.78 -10.22 -27.23
C SER A 760 42.73 -11.38 -26.95
N LYS A 761 43.00 -12.23 -27.96
CA LYS A 761 43.91 -13.37 -27.86
C LYS A 761 45.29 -13.09 -28.45
N MET A 762 45.50 -11.92 -29.05
CA MET A 762 46.76 -11.52 -29.65
C MET A 762 47.65 -10.77 -28.65
N ASN A 763 48.97 -10.90 -28.81
CA ASN A 763 49.94 -10.08 -28.11
C ASN A 763 50.40 -8.97 -29.04
N PHE A 764 50.07 -7.73 -28.71
CA PHE A 764 50.49 -6.57 -29.48
C PHE A 764 51.74 -5.91 -28.89
N THR A 765 52.55 -5.35 -29.77
CA THR A 765 53.68 -4.50 -29.41
C THR A 765 53.73 -3.32 -30.37
N VAL A 766 53.91 -2.14 -29.81
CA VAL A 766 53.99 -0.86 -30.51
C VAL A 766 55.38 -0.30 -30.33
N THR A 767 55.98 0.20 -31.41
CA THR A 767 57.22 0.97 -31.38
C THR A 767 57.03 2.27 -32.13
N ALA A 768 57.57 3.36 -31.60
CA ALA A 768 57.35 4.71 -32.11
C ALA A 768 58.67 5.43 -32.39
N ASP A 769 58.68 6.29 -33.42
CA ASP A 769 59.78 7.23 -33.73
C ASP A 769 59.21 8.63 -34.00
N ASP A 770 59.36 9.51 -33.02
CA ASP A 770 58.84 10.89 -33.06
C ASP A 770 59.70 11.83 -33.92
N ARG A 771 60.93 11.45 -34.26
CA ARG A 771 61.81 12.23 -35.13
C ARG A 771 61.42 12.02 -36.59
N GLN A 772 61.14 10.77 -36.95
CA GLN A 772 60.71 10.40 -38.31
C GLN A 772 59.20 10.50 -38.51
N GLY A 773 58.40 10.51 -37.42
CA GLY A 773 56.94 10.53 -37.49
C GLY A 773 56.38 9.20 -37.97
N SER A 774 56.80 8.10 -37.34
CA SER A 774 56.36 6.73 -37.69
C SER A 774 55.96 5.90 -36.48
N LEU A 775 54.96 5.03 -36.65
CA LEU A 775 54.42 4.11 -35.65
C LEU A 775 54.37 2.68 -36.22
N SER A 776 55.12 1.75 -35.65
CA SER A 776 55.06 0.33 -36.03
C SER A 776 54.27 -0.47 -35.01
N ILE A 777 53.33 -1.29 -35.50
CA ILE A 777 52.51 -2.19 -34.69
C ILE A 777 52.81 -3.62 -35.12
N LYS A 778 53.11 -4.48 -34.15
CA LYS A 778 53.33 -5.91 -34.31
C LYS A 778 52.29 -6.66 -33.48
N GLY A 779 51.47 -7.48 -34.13
CA GLY A 779 50.53 -8.39 -33.46
C GLY A 779 50.99 -9.82 -33.62
N VAL A 780 51.12 -10.56 -32.52
CA VAL A 780 51.46 -11.98 -32.51
C VAL A 780 50.25 -12.76 -32.04
N MET A 781 49.72 -13.62 -32.92
CA MET A 781 48.66 -14.56 -32.57
C MET A 781 49.28 -15.86 -32.06
N PRO A 782 49.05 -16.26 -30.79
CA PRO A 782 49.51 -17.54 -30.27
C PRO A 782 48.88 -18.72 -31.01
N ASN A 783 49.60 -19.84 -31.11
CA ASN A 783 49.14 -21.05 -31.79
C ASN A 783 47.78 -21.58 -31.27
N THR A 784 47.52 -21.44 -29.96
CA THR A 784 46.34 -21.99 -29.26
C THR A 784 45.02 -21.39 -29.75
N TYR A 785 45.04 -20.12 -30.17
CA TYR A 785 43.86 -19.39 -30.62
C TYR A 785 43.83 -19.21 -32.14
N SER A 786 44.91 -19.57 -32.83
CA SER A 786 45.11 -19.29 -34.26
C SER A 786 44.15 -20.11 -35.14
N PRO A 787 43.59 -19.50 -36.20
CA PRO A 787 42.74 -20.21 -37.15
C PRO A 787 43.50 -21.28 -37.94
N THR A 788 44.84 -21.19 -38.03
CA THR A 788 45.70 -22.15 -38.74
C THR A 788 46.41 -23.13 -37.80
N GLY A 789 46.29 -22.95 -36.48
CA GLY A 789 46.98 -23.76 -35.46
C GLY A 789 48.47 -23.45 -35.31
N ASN A 790 48.99 -22.48 -36.06
CA ASN A 790 50.38 -22.01 -35.97
C ASN A 790 50.42 -20.60 -35.37
N GLN A 791 51.54 -20.27 -34.71
CA GLN A 791 51.79 -18.89 -34.31
C GLN A 791 52.00 -18.03 -35.55
N GLU A 792 51.28 -16.93 -35.63
CA GLU A 792 51.35 -16.01 -36.77
C GLU A 792 51.67 -14.60 -36.29
N THR A 793 52.45 -13.88 -37.07
CA THR A 793 52.90 -12.52 -36.74
C THR A 793 52.51 -11.59 -37.87
N PHE A 794 51.81 -10.52 -37.51
CA PHE A 794 51.40 -9.46 -38.40
C PHE A 794 52.15 -8.19 -37.99
N SER A 795 52.62 -7.42 -38.95
CA SER A 795 53.27 -6.14 -38.65
C SER A 795 52.94 -5.10 -39.70
N ILE A 796 52.83 -3.85 -39.27
CA ILE A 796 52.67 -2.69 -40.14
C ILE A 796 53.45 -1.52 -39.57
N THR A 797 53.98 -0.66 -40.45
CA THR A 797 54.51 0.66 -40.07
C THR A 797 53.66 1.76 -40.68
N TYR A 798 53.05 2.60 -39.85
CA TYR A 798 52.40 3.83 -40.29
C TYR A 798 53.43 4.96 -40.36
N THR A 799 53.43 5.70 -41.47
CA THR A 799 54.39 6.79 -41.76
C THR A 799 53.67 8.11 -42.03
N ASN A 800 54.42 9.22 -41.98
CA ASN A 800 53.92 10.60 -42.11
C ASN A 800 52.99 11.05 -40.96
N LEU A 801 53.22 10.54 -39.75
CA LEU A 801 52.63 11.10 -38.53
C LEU A 801 53.36 12.40 -38.11
N ASN A 802 52.83 13.07 -37.09
CA ASN A 802 53.42 14.29 -36.54
C ASN A 802 54.86 14.06 -36.03
N LYS A 803 55.73 15.06 -36.23
CA LYS A 803 57.13 15.05 -35.79
C LYS A 803 57.36 16.00 -34.65
N ALA A 804 58.34 15.71 -33.78
CA ALA A 804 58.71 16.59 -32.67
C ALA A 804 59.08 18.03 -33.13
N SER A 805 59.64 18.18 -34.34
CA SER A 805 59.96 19.47 -34.95
C SER A 805 58.76 20.37 -35.27
N ASN A 806 57.54 19.84 -35.23
CA ASN A 806 56.32 20.56 -35.60
C ASN A 806 55.75 21.41 -34.45
N TYR A 807 56.31 21.34 -33.23
CA TYR A 807 55.78 21.98 -32.02
C TYR A 807 56.60 23.22 -31.61
N LYS A 808 55.96 24.40 -31.44
CA LYS A 808 56.56 25.69 -31.02
C LYS A 808 55.59 26.54 -30.19
N PHE A 809 56.08 27.35 -29.23
CA PHE A 809 55.28 28.30 -28.42
C PHE A 809 56.06 29.57 -28.03
N ASP A 810 55.44 30.76 -28.15
CA ASP A 810 56.01 32.08 -27.76
C ASP A 810 54.93 33.10 -27.31
N PHE A 811 55.30 34.10 -26.50
CA PHE A 811 54.45 35.26 -26.15
C PHE A 811 54.72 36.50 -27.03
N LYS A 812 53.66 37.15 -27.51
CA LYS A 812 53.69 38.41 -28.28
C LYS A 812 53.78 39.65 -27.36
N THR A 813 54.04 40.81 -27.96
CA THR A 813 53.89 42.13 -27.32
C THR A 813 52.58 42.76 -27.79
N VAL A 814 51.77 43.30 -26.86
CA VAL A 814 50.39 43.74 -27.15
C VAL A 814 50.17 45.18 -26.67
N SER A 815 49.62 46.03 -27.53
CA SER A 815 49.22 47.42 -27.23
C SER A 815 47.74 47.72 -27.57
N SER A 816 47.09 46.83 -28.33
CA SER A 816 45.69 46.91 -28.71
C SER A 816 45.09 45.51 -28.91
N ILE A 817 43.78 45.40 -28.78
CA ILE A 817 43.00 44.18 -29.09
C ILE A 817 41.96 44.59 -30.13
N GLY A 818 42.11 44.10 -31.36
CA GLY A 818 41.40 44.66 -32.51
C GLY A 818 41.69 46.15 -32.67
N ASN A 819 40.63 46.98 -32.71
CA ASN A 819 40.72 48.44 -32.82
C ASN A 819 40.75 49.17 -31.45
N GLN A 820 40.67 48.44 -30.34
CA GLN A 820 40.58 49.03 -28.99
C GLN A 820 41.94 49.04 -28.31
N SER A 821 42.28 50.15 -27.65
CA SER A 821 43.50 50.24 -26.84
C SER A 821 43.33 49.43 -25.56
N ILE A 822 44.39 48.74 -25.11
CA ILE A 822 44.35 48.02 -23.83
C ILE A 822 44.05 48.97 -22.64
N LYS A 823 44.39 50.26 -22.75
CA LYS A 823 44.09 51.30 -21.75
C LYS A 823 42.60 51.56 -21.54
N SER A 824 41.74 51.15 -22.48
CA SER A 824 40.29 51.29 -22.36
C SER A 824 39.59 50.00 -21.92
N ILE A 825 40.34 48.97 -21.53
CA ILE A 825 39.84 47.63 -21.22
C ILE A 825 40.35 47.22 -19.84
N LEU A 826 39.50 46.63 -18.99
CA LEU A 826 39.93 46.04 -17.72
C LEU A 826 40.75 44.76 -17.99
N PRO A 827 41.78 44.44 -17.18
CA PRO A 827 42.44 43.14 -17.23
C PRO A 827 41.45 41.97 -17.18
N SER A 828 40.40 42.06 -16.35
CA SER A 828 39.34 41.07 -16.23
C SER A 828 38.46 40.90 -17.47
N ALA A 829 38.35 41.92 -18.32
CA ALA A 829 37.59 41.85 -19.56
C ALA A 829 38.33 41.09 -20.68
N ILE A 830 39.61 40.75 -20.46
CA ILE A 830 40.39 39.97 -21.43
C ILE A 830 39.93 38.51 -21.40
N THR A 831 39.46 38.05 -22.56
CA THR A 831 39.02 36.66 -22.74
C THR A 831 40.20 35.74 -23.10
N ASP A 832 40.00 34.45 -22.89
CA ASP A 832 40.98 33.45 -23.33
C ASP A 832 41.16 33.49 -24.85
N GLY A 833 40.10 33.79 -25.60
CA GLY A 833 40.15 34.04 -27.04
C GLY A 833 41.02 35.24 -27.40
N ASP A 834 40.96 36.34 -26.63
CA ASP A 834 41.84 37.49 -26.85
C ASP A 834 43.30 37.12 -26.62
N ILE A 835 43.58 36.34 -25.58
CA ILE A 835 44.92 35.83 -25.26
C ILE A 835 45.44 34.94 -26.40
N ILE A 836 44.65 33.96 -26.84
CA ILE A 836 44.98 33.04 -27.94
C ILE A 836 45.28 33.81 -29.22
N ASN A 837 44.44 34.78 -29.57
CA ASN A 837 44.54 35.46 -30.86
C ASN A 837 45.62 36.55 -30.87
N ASN A 838 45.84 37.26 -29.77
CA ASN A 838 46.65 38.48 -29.74
C ASN A 838 47.92 38.37 -28.87
N PHE A 839 47.94 37.53 -27.83
CA PHE A 839 49.01 37.54 -26.82
C PHE A 839 50.02 36.41 -26.99
N ILE A 840 49.67 35.33 -27.70
CA ILE A 840 50.55 34.17 -27.90
C ILE A 840 50.65 33.76 -29.39
N SER A 841 51.67 32.97 -29.72
CA SER A 841 51.80 32.23 -30.98
C SER A 841 52.26 30.81 -30.69
N TYR A 842 51.60 29.84 -31.31
CA TYR A 842 51.91 28.42 -31.13
C TYR A 842 51.67 27.63 -32.43
N THR A 843 52.38 26.51 -32.58
CA THR A 843 52.23 25.58 -33.72
C THR A 843 52.40 24.16 -33.18
N GLY A 844 51.60 23.21 -33.69
CA GLY A 844 51.57 21.83 -33.17
C GLY A 844 50.70 21.65 -31.91
N PHE A 845 50.05 22.70 -31.42
CA PHE A 845 49.11 22.66 -30.30
C PHE A 845 47.76 23.20 -30.75
N ASN A 846 46.68 22.77 -30.11
CA ASN A 846 45.35 23.35 -30.13
C ASN A 846 45.18 24.29 -28.93
N SER A 847 44.31 25.30 -29.04
CA SER A 847 43.99 26.19 -27.92
C SER A 847 43.41 25.47 -26.70
N ASN A 848 42.87 24.26 -26.89
CA ASN A 848 42.31 23.45 -25.81
C ASN A 848 43.37 22.64 -25.05
N ASP A 849 44.60 22.58 -25.57
CA ASP A 849 45.65 21.69 -25.07
C ASP A 849 46.47 22.29 -23.94
N PHE A 850 46.36 23.61 -23.78
CA PHE A 850 46.93 24.35 -22.68
C PHE A 850 45.83 25.11 -21.96
N SER A 851 45.95 25.12 -20.64
CA SER A 851 45.14 25.99 -19.81
C SER A 851 45.74 27.38 -19.77
N ILE A 852 44.88 28.38 -19.87
CA ILE A 852 45.24 29.77 -19.67
C ILE A 852 44.89 30.12 -18.25
N THR A 853 45.90 30.34 -17.42
CA THR A 853 45.73 30.90 -16.09
C THR A 853 45.99 32.39 -16.18
N LYS A 854 44.91 33.18 -16.14
CA LYS A 854 44.99 34.63 -16.02
C LYS A 854 44.95 35.04 -14.56
N THR A 855 45.97 35.75 -14.11
CA THR A 855 45.93 36.49 -12.86
C THR A 855 45.69 37.95 -13.23
N VAL A 856 44.44 38.36 -13.04
CA VAL A 856 43.98 39.73 -13.32
C VAL A 856 44.19 40.57 -12.07
N ASN A 857 44.78 41.74 -12.23
CA ASN A 857 44.86 42.74 -11.19
C ASN A 857 44.22 44.02 -11.73
N ASP A 858 42.89 44.06 -11.64
CA ASP A 858 42.11 45.24 -12.03
C ASP A 858 42.43 46.44 -11.14
N GLU A 859 42.94 46.26 -9.91
CA GLU A 859 43.33 47.38 -9.05
C GLU A 859 44.56 48.12 -9.61
N THR A 860 45.50 47.40 -10.23
CA THR A 860 46.75 47.98 -10.80
C THR A 860 46.78 48.07 -12.33
N GLY A 861 45.77 47.52 -13.02
CA GLY A 861 45.73 47.50 -14.49
C GLY A 861 46.72 46.50 -15.11
N GLU A 862 46.94 45.36 -14.44
CA GLU A 862 47.89 44.33 -14.86
C GLU A 862 47.20 43.00 -15.16
N LEU A 863 47.67 42.31 -16.21
CA LEU A 863 47.23 40.97 -16.59
C LEU A 863 48.46 40.06 -16.64
N THR A 864 48.58 39.14 -15.70
CA THR A 864 49.57 38.06 -15.80
C THR A 864 48.94 36.85 -16.46
N VAL A 865 49.49 36.44 -17.60
CA VAL A 865 49.05 35.26 -18.35
C VAL A 865 50.08 34.16 -18.16
N ALA A 866 49.66 33.06 -17.55
CA ALA A 866 50.39 31.80 -17.52
C ALA A 866 49.72 30.80 -18.46
N ILE A 867 50.44 30.31 -19.44
CA ILE A 867 50.00 29.21 -20.32
C ILE A 867 50.63 27.93 -19.77
N ASN A 868 49.78 27.04 -19.27
CA ASN A 868 50.19 25.75 -18.70
C ASN A 868 49.71 24.65 -19.64
N LEU A 869 50.64 23.96 -20.29
CA LEU A 869 50.30 22.77 -21.07
C LEU A 869 49.74 21.71 -20.12
N ASP A 870 48.61 21.11 -20.43
CA ASP A 870 48.06 20.05 -19.58
C ASP A 870 49.11 18.93 -19.47
N LYS A 871 49.44 18.53 -18.24
CA LYS A 871 50.37 17.44 -17.98
C LYS A 871 49.88 16.13 -18.60
N LYS A 872 48.56 15.92 -18.69
CA LYS A 872 47.95 14.78 -19.38
C LYS A 872 48.18 14.89 -20.89
N TYR A 873 47.91 16.06 -21.47
CA TYR A 873 48.15 16.30 -22.89
C TYR A 873 49.64 16.11 -23.24
N ALA A 874 50.56 16.59 -22.42
CA ALA A 874 51.99 16.34 -22.58
C ALA A 874 52.35 14.84 -22.64
N SER A 875 51.78 14.04 -21.75
CA SER A 875 51.94 12.58 -21.78
C SER A 875 51.21 11.89 -22.93
N GLU A 876 50.16 12.51 -23.48
CA GLU A 876 49.40 12.06 -24.65
C GLU A 876 50.06 12.48 -25.98
N ILE A 877 51.04 13.38 -25.97
CA ILE A 877 51.84 13.70 -27.15
C ILE A 877 53.11 12.85 -27.20
N GLY A 878 53.89 12.69 -26.11
CA GLY A 878 55.14 11.92 -26.11
C GLY A 878 56.05 12.13 -24.88
N ASP A 879 57.38 11.96 -25.03
CA ASP A 879 58.39 12.04 -23.94
C ASP A 879 58.66 13.44 -23.35
N GLY A 880 57.99 14.47 -23.86
CA GLY A 880 57.57 15.64 -23.08
C GLY A 880 58.52 16.86 -23.02
N SER A 881 57.93 18.06 -23.16
CA SER A 881 58.51 19.44 -23.19
C SER A 881 58.90 20.00 -24.57
N TYR A 882 58.29 19.54 -25.66
CA TYR A 882 58.50 20.15 -26.97
C TYR A 882 57.81 21.53 -27.02
N GLY A 883 58.53 22.58 -27.41
CA GLY A 883 58.00 23.95 -27.52
C GLY A 883 57.77 24.71 -26.19
N PHE A 884 57.62 24.04 -25.04
CA PHE A 884 57.42 24.65 -23.72
C PHE A 884 58.58 24.34 -22.76
N LYS A 885 59.02 25.30 -21.94
CA LYS A 885 59.99 25.08 -20.87
C LYS A 885 59.25 24.69 -19.59
N ASN A 886 59.46 23.49 -19.05
CA ASN A 886 58.80 23.00 -17.81
C ASN A 886 57.26 23.01 -17.84
N TYR A 887 56.63 22.78 -19.01
CA TYR A 887 55.17 22.75 -19.21
C TYR A 887 54.42 24.04 -18.82
N SER A 888 55.13 25.15 -18.63
CA SER A 888 54.54 26.43 -18.24
C SER A 888 55.33 27.58 -18.83
N ALA A 889 54.63 28.57 -19.36
CA ALA A 889 55.21 29.84 -19.78
C ALA A 889 54.36 30.98 -19.18
N THR A 890 54.99 31.94 -18.51
CA THR A 890 54.28 33.05 -17.84
C THR A 890 54.80 34.41 -18.31
N LYS A 891 53.91 35.37 -18.53
CA LYS A 891 54.24 36.77 -18.85
C LYS A 891 53.22 37.74 -18.24
N THR A 892 53.70 38.85 -17.69
CA THR A 892 52.87 39.95 -17.19
C THR A 892 52.76 41.06 -18.24
N PHE A 893 51.53 41.48 -18.53
CA PHE A 893 51.17 42.57 -19.42
C PHE A 893 50.61 43.72 -18.58
N THR A 894 51.09 44.95 -18.80
CA THR A 894 50.72 46.13 -18.01
C THR A 894 50.11 47.23 -18.89
N GLY A 895 49.35 48.15 -18.29
CA GLY A 895 48.76 49.31 -18.97
C GLY A 895 47.28 49.18 -19.32
N PHE A 896 46.54 48.30 -18.64
CA PHE A 896 45.08 48.20 -18.73
C PHE A 896 44.37 49.24 -17.84
N MET A 897 43.06 49.40 -18.02
CA MET A 897 42.22 50.24 -17.14
C MET A 897 42.16 49.67 -15.72
N THR A 898 42.05 50.53 -14.71
CA THR A 898 41.85 50.09 -13.32
C THR A 898 40.37 49.96 -12.94
N LYS A 899 40.08 49.18 -11.90
CA LYS A 899 38.73 48.94 -11.36
C LYS A 899 38.08 50.23 -10.86
N ASP A 900 38.85 51.10 -10.21
CA ASP A 900 38.39 52.41 -9.76
C ASP A 900 37.95 53.29 -10.94
N GLU A 901 38.69 53.23 -12.06
CA GLU A 901 38.33 53.93 -13.28
C GLU A 901 37.09 53.33 -13.97
N TYR A 902 36.89 52.01 -13.87
CA TYR A 902 35.71 51.34 -14.40
C TYR A 902 34.44 51.62 -13.58
N ASN A 903 34.49 51.47 -12.26
CA ASN A 903 33.34 51.66 -11.36
C ASN A 903 32.85 53.11 -11.38
N LYS A 904 33.76 54.08 -11.43
CA LYS A 904 33.40 55.50 -11.61
C LYS A 904 32.62 55.76 -12.89
N ARG A 905 32.74 54.90 -13.90
CA ARG A 905 32.12 55.09 -15.21
C ARG A 905 30.77 54.40 -15.34
N PHE A 906 30.63 53.17 -14.87
CA PHE A 906 29.48 52.33 -15.27
C PHE A 906 28.60 51.80 -14.13
N ASP A 907 28.98 51.95 -12.86
CA ASP A 907 28.22 51.37 -11.74
C ASP A 907 26.84 52.03 -11.56
N VAL A 908 25.81 51.23 -11.29
CA VAL A 908 24.48 51.72 -10.91
C VAL A 908 24.06 50.96 -9.67
N GLN A 909 23.98 51.67 -8.55
CA GLN A 909 23.60 51.07 -7.27
C GLN A 909 22.10 51.20 -7.08
N PHE A 910 21.44 50.06 -6.85
CA PHE A 910 20.03 50.02 -6.50
C PHE A 910 19.88 50.04 -4.98
N VAL A 911 18.82 50.69 -4.52
CA VAL A 911 18.33 50.63 -3.16
C VAL A 911 18.10 49.16 -2.78
N LYS A 912 18.61 48.75 -1.62
CA LYS A 912 18.50 47.37 -1.13
C LYS A 912 17.05 46.97 -0.88
N ASP A 913 16.75 45.68 -1.02
CA ASP A 913 15.40 45.14 -0.87
C ASP A 913 14.81 45.44 0.53
N ASP A 914 15.65 45.49 1.57
CA ASP A 914 15.26 45.79 2.95
C ASP A 914 15.34 47.29 3.31
N ASP A 915 15.61 48.20 2.35
CA ASP A 915 15.76 49.62 2.67
C ASP A 915 14.44 50.25 3.14
N SER A 916 14.53 51.09 4.17
CA SER A 916 13.42 51.86 4.72
C SER A 916 12.65 52.69 3.70
N LYS A 917 13.30 53.17 2.63
CA LYS A 917 12.67 53.92 1.53
C LYS A 917 11.60 53.12 0.79
N LEU A 918 11.68 51.79 0.82
CA LEU A 918 10.77 50.89 0.11
C LEU A 918 9.56 50.47 0.95
N ILE A 919 9.51 50.79 2.24
CA ILE A 919 8.46 50.33 3.15
C ILE A 919 7.06 50.69 2.64
N GLN A 920 6.85 51.95 2.26
CA GLN A 920 5.54 52.42 1.79
C GLN A 920 5.16 51.84 0.42
N LEU A 921 6.14 51.56 -0.45
CA LEU A 921 5.90 50.92 -1.73
C LEU A 921 5.48 49.45 -1.52
N LYS A 922 6.16 48.73 -0.62
CA LYS A 922 5.91 47.31 -0.33
C LYS A 922 4.63 47.04 0.45
N GLN A 923 4.09 48.05 1.12
CA GLN A 923 2.74 48.01 1.73
C GLN A 923 1.60 48.09 0.72
N MET A 924 1.89 48.27 -0.57
CA MET A 924 0.87 48.25 -1.62
C MET A 924 0.78 46.87 -2.26
N GLN A 925 -0.42 46.54 -2.75
CA GLN A 925 -0.63 45.31 -3.54
C GLN A 925 0.14 45.36 -4.84
N VAL A 926 0.72 44.21 -5.22
CA VAL A 926 1.48 44.04 -6.46
C VAL A 926 0.64 44.45 -7.68
N SER A 927 -0.63 44.03 -7.74
CA SER A 927 -1.56 44.42 -8.80
C SER A 927 -1.72 45.92 -8.93
N LYS A 928 -1.84 46.66 -7.82
CA LYS A 928 -1.99 48.12 -7.83
C LYS A 928 -0.75 48.83 -8.40
N ILE A 929 0.44 48.36 -8.05
CA ILE A 929 1.70 48.93 -8.56
C ILE A 929 1.80 48.64 -10.07
N TYR A 930 1.49 47.41 -10.49
CA TYR A 930 1.51 47.02 -11.89
C TYR A 930 0.50 47.79 -12.73
N ASP A 931 -0.75 47.88 -12.29
CA ASP A 931 -1.83 48.57 -13.03
C ASP A 931 -1.55 50.06 -13.22
N SER A 932 -0.84 50.69 -12.27
CA SER A 932 -0.45 52.10 -12.36
C SER A 932 0.43 52.40 -13.57
N PHE A 933 1.30 51.46 -13.97
CA PHE A 933 2.28 51.67 -15.04
C PHE A 933 2.11 50.78 -16.27
N SER A 934 1.35 49.69 -16.18
CA SER A 934 1.23 48.67 -17.23
C SER A 934 -0.23 48.23 -17.51
N GLY A 935 -1.22 48.81 -16.83
CA GLY A 935 -2.65 48.57 -17.07
C GLY A 935 -3.21 49.32 -18.29
N THR A 936 -4.45 49.01 -18.69
CA THR A 936 -5.15 49.67 -19.81
C THR A 936 -5.52 51.14 -19.55
N ASN A 937 -5.57 51.55 -18.28
CA ASN A 937 -5.75 52.93 -17.83
C ASN A 937 -4.66 53.26 -16.79
N THR A 938 -3.47 53.65 -17.25
CA THR A 938 -2.36 54.00 -16.35
C THR A 938 -2.71 55.24 -15.53
N THR A 939 -2.35 55.22 -14.24
CA THR A 939 -2.54 56.35 -13.32
C THR A 939 -1.26 56.57 -12.52
N PRO A 940 -0.92 57.83 -12.17
CA PRO A 940 0.29 58.08 -11.39
C PRO A 940 0.27 57.35 -10.04
N LEU A 941 1.36 56.66 -9.71
CA LEU A 941 1.51 55.98 -8.42
C LEU A 941 2.08 56.96 -7.40
N THR A 942 1.40 57.15 -6.28
CA THR A 942 1.93 57.93 -5.16
C THR A 942 2.48 57.00 -4.09
N VAL A 943 3.76 57.12 -3.76
CA VAL A 943 4.44 56.39 -2.69
C VAL A 943 4.89 57.43 -1.66
N GLY A 944 4.28 57.38 -0.47
CA GLY A 944 4.48 58.42 0.53
C GLY A 944 4.01 59.78 0.05
N ASN A 945 4.92 60.74 0.06
CA ASN A 945 4.66 62.12 -0.35
C ASN A 945 5.06 62.40 -1.81
N LYS A 946 5.49 61.38 -2.57
CA LYS A 946 6.00 61.56 -3.93
C LYS A 946 5.18 60.78 -4.95
N THR A 947 4.84 61.43 -6.05
CA THR A 947 4.06 60.87 -7.16
C THR A 947 4.96 60.58 -8.35
N TYR A 948 4.86 59.37 -8.90
CA TYR A 948 5.62 58.88 -10.03
C TYR A 948 4.68 58.70 -11.23
N ASN A 949 4.98 59.38 -12.33
CA ASN A 949 4.12 59.41 -13.51
C ASN A 949 4.43 58.27 -14.49
N THR A 950 5.68 57.79 -14.51
CA THR A 950 6.10 56.68 -15.36
C THR A 950 6.91 55.65 -14.59
N LEU A 951 7.01 54.44 -15.13
CA LEU A 951 7.83 53.37 -14.56
C LEU A 951 9.32 53.77 -14.48
N LYS A 952 9.81 54.52 -15.47
CA LYS A 952 11.18 55.04 -15.48
C LYS A 952 11.43 56.00 -14.33
N ASP A 953 10.46 56.85 -14.00
CA ASP A 953 10.56 57.81 -12.89
C ASP A 953 10.61 57.06 -11.55
N LEU A 954 9.78 56.04 -11.37
CA LEU A 954 9.81 55.20 -10.18
C LEU A 954 11.19 54.55 -10.01
N ILE A 955 11.70 53.89 -11.06
CA ILE A 955 12.98 53.18 -10.98
C ILE A 955 14.12 54.17 -10.69
N LYS A 956 14.24 55.23 -11.48
CA LYS A 956 15.35 56.18 -11.38
C LYS A 956 15.34 56.96 -10.08
N GLU A 957 14.18 57.37 -9.59
CA GLU A 957 14.10 58.31 -8.47
C GLU A 957 13.82 57.67 -7.11
N LEU A 958 13.31 56.42 -7.08
CA LEU A 958 13.10 55.68 -5.83
C LEU A 958 14.06 54.49 -5.69
N LEU A 959 14.31 53.75 -6.78
CA LEU A 959 15.04 52.47 -6.71
C LEU A 959 16.55 52.62 -6.98
N VAL A 960 17.00 53.69 -7.64
CA VAL A 960 18.43 53.93 -7.89
C VAL A 960 19.01 54.86 -6.82
N GLU A 961 20.11 54.43 -6.20
CA GLU A 961 20.86 55.15 -5.18
C GLU A 961 21.98 56.01 -5.80
N SER A 962 22.72 55.48 -6.78
CA SER A 962 23.77 56.22 -7.50
C SER A 962 23.97 55.70 -8.93
N ILE A 963 24.49 56.56 -9.83
CA ILE A 963 24.81 56.21 -11.22
C ILE A 963 26.24 56.66 -11.59
N GLY A 964 26.93 55.84 -12.38
CA GLY A 964 28.28 56.11 -12.88
C GLY A 964 28.31 57.21 -13.94
N THR A 965 29.49 57.83 -14.12
CA THR A 965 29.68 59.02 -14.98
C THR A 965 29.40 58.81 -16.46
N ALA A 966 29.41 57.57 -16.96
CA ALA A 966 29.08 57.25 -18.35
C ALA A 966 27.60 56.86 -18.54
N ILE A 967 26.82 56.70 -17.44
CA ILE A 967 25.39 56.40 -17.50
C ILE A 967 24.60 57.69 -17.77
N PRO A 968 23.70 57.71 -18.76
CA PRO A 968 22.89 58.90 -19.05
C PRO A 968 22.08 59.36 -17.83
N THR A 969 22.17 60.65 -17.51
CA THR A 969 21.43 61.26 -16.38
C THR A 969 19.95 61.49 -16.69
N SER A 970 19.51 61.37 -17.96
CA SER A 970 18.12 61.46 -18.41
C SER A 970 17.70 60.19 -19.15
N TRP A 971 16.56 59.61 -18.77
CA TRP A 971 16.02 58.36 -19.34
C TRP A 971 14.78 58.60 -20.21
N ASN A 972 14.52 59.86 -20.57
CA ASN A 972 13.36 60.28 -21.37
C ASN A 972 13.43 59.85 -22.84
N ASP A 973 14.59 59.36 -23.30
CA ASP A 973 14.77 58.80 -24.62
C ASP A 973 13.91 57.53 -24.80
N ALA A 974 13.21 57.42 -25.92
CA ALA A 974 12.36 56.29 -26.26
C ALA A 974 13.16 54.99 -26.49
N THR A 975 14.46 55.07 -26.82
CA THR A 975 15.31 53.89 -26.99
C THR A 975 15.78 53.28 -25.67
N ILE A 976 15.67 54.01 -24.55
CA ILE A 976 15.82 53.44 -23.21
C ILE A 976 14.47 52.84 -22.84
N THR A 977 14.39 51.53 -22.63
CA THR A 977 13.14 50.87 -22.26
C THR A 977 13.13 50.49 -20.79
N ALA A 978 11.96 50.54 -20.17
CA ALA A 978 11.74 50.04 -18.82
C ALA A 978 10.53 49.12 -18.81
N GLU A 979 10.68 47.96 -18.19
CA GLU A 979 9.64 46.94 -18.08
C GLU A 979 9.54 46.47 -16.64
N MET A 980 8.35 46.04 -16.23
CA MET A 980 8.14 45.43 -14.94
C MET A 980 7.40 44.10 -15.08
N HIS A 981 7.83 43.12 -14.32
CA HIS A 981 7.15 41.84 -14.17
C HIS A 981 6.74 41.65 -12.73
N ALA A 982 5.48 41.29 -12.52
CA ALA A 982 4.85 41.26 -11.22
C ALA A 982 4.19 39.89 -11.01
N ASP A 983 4.51 39.23 -9.89
CA ASP A 983 3.83 38.02 -9.45
C ASP A 983 2.98 38.33 -8.22
N ASN A 984 1.68 38.49 -8.45
CA ASN A 984 0.73 38.83 -7.41
C ASN A 984 0.55 37.71 -6.36
N SER A 985 0.80 36.45 -6.74
CA SER A 985 0.69 35.28 -5.85
C SER A 985 1.91 35.15 -4.93
N GLN A 986 3.08 35.58 -5.41
CA GLN A 986 4.33 35.53 -4.66
C GLN A 986 4.69 36.85 -3.99
N GLY A 987 4.03 37.95 -4.34
CA GLY A 987 4.33 39.26 -3.76
C GLY A 987 5.70 39.78 -4.22
N THR A 988 6.05 39.57 -5.49
CA THR A 988 7.36 39.94 -6.06
C THR A 988 7.21 40.84 -7.28
N ILE A 989 8.15 41.76 -7.45
CA ILE A 989 8.24 42.63 -8.63
C ILE A 989 9.69 42.71 -9.10
N SER A 990 9.89 42.51 -10.39
CA SER A 990 11.16 42.65 -11.08
C SER A 990 11.11 43.85 -12.02
N PHE A 991 12.08 44.75 -11.91
CA PHE A 991 12.22 45.94 -12.74
C PHE A 991 13.41 45.77 -13.69
N TYR A 992 13.17 46.06 -14.97
CA TYR A 992 14.15 45.94 -16.03
C TYR A 992 14.32 47.29 -16.69
N VAL A 993 15.57 47.73 -16.86
CA VAL A 993 15.90 48.91 -17.65
C VAL A 993 16.98 48.56 -18.65
N LYS A 994 16.71 48.81 -19.93
CA LYS A 994 17.69 48.63 -20.99
C LYS A 994 18.18 49.98 -21.48
N ILE A 995 19.49 50.20 -21.37
CA ILE A 995 20.19 51.37 -21.91
C ILE A 995 21.08 50.89 -23.08
N PRO A 996 20.79 51.28 -24.33
CA PRO A 996 21.56 50.84 -25.49
C PRO A 996 23.02 51.30 -25.44
N LYS A 997 23.96 50.48 -25.93
CA LYS A 997 25.41 50.77 -25.89
C LYS A 997 25.78 52.08 -26.58
N GLU A 998 25.11 52.42 -27.69
CA GLU A 998 25.30 53.68 -28.42
C GLU A 998 24.98 54.93 -27.58
N LYS A 999 24.29 54.79 -26.45
CA LYS A 999 23.99 55.89 -25.51
C LYS A 999 25.01 55.99 -24.38
N ILE A 1000 25.99 55.08 -24.31
CA ILE A 1000 26.91 54.93 -23.19
C ILE A 1000 28.35 55.01 -23.70
N THR A 1001 29.03 56.10 -23.39
CA THR A 1001 30.36 56.37 -23.93
C THR A 1001 31.40 55.34 -23.44
N GLY A 1002 31.87 54.49 -24.36
CA GLY A 1002 32.84 53.44 -24.11
C GLY A 1002 32.25 52.09 -23.70
N ALA A 1003 30.93 51.89 -23.83
CA ALA A 1003 30.30 50.59 -23.64
C ALA A 1003 30.40 49.73 -24.91
N ASN A 1004 30.78 48.45 -24.74
CA ASN A 1004 30.84 47.47 -25.83
C ASN A 1004 29.52 46.68 -25.99
N SER A 1005 28.59 46.83 -25.05
CA SER A 1005 27.30 46.13 -24.99
C SER A 1005 26.23 47.01 -24.33
N ASP A 1006 24.96 46.68 -24.57
CA ASP A 1006 23.84 47.33 -23.88
C ASP A 1006 23.97 47.11 -22.37
N ILE A 1007 23.60 48.10 -21.58
CA ILE A 1007 23.49 47.95 -20.13
C ILE A 1007 22.06 47.57 -19.81
N ASN A 1008 21.88 46.34 -19.32
CA ASN A 1008 20.60 45.85 -18.82
C ASN A 1008 20.65 45.86 -17.30
N LEU A 1009 19.91 46.76 -16.69
CA LEU A 1009 19.76 46.85 -15.25
C LEU A 1009 18.55 46.01 -14.84
N VAL A 1010 18.74 45.16 -13.83
CA VAL A 1010 17.68 44.32 -13.28
C VAL A 1010 17.68 44.44 -11.77
N ALA A 1011 16.54 44.81 -11.21
CA ALA A 1011 16.34 44.88 -9.77
C ALA A 1011 15.12 44.03 -9.39
N ASN A 1012 15.32 43.08 -8.48
CA ASN A 1012 14.27 42.18 -8.01
C ASN A 1012 13.94 42.53 -6.57
N TYR A 1013 12.66 42.79 -6.31
CA TYR A 1013 12.17 43.13 -4.99
C TYR A 1013 11.12 42.10 -4.55
N THR A 1014 11.15 41.76 -3.26
CA THR A 1014 10.26 40.76 -2.67
C THR A 1014 9.54 41.31 -1.44
N GLY A 1015 8.45 40.66 -1.03
CA GLY A 1015 7.73 41.06 0.19
C GLY A 1015 6.73 42.19 -0.02
N PHE A 1016 6.17 42.31 -1.22
CA PHE A 1016 4.99 43.14 -1.48
C PHE A 1016 3.72 42.44 -0.98
N VAL A 1017 2.66 43.22 -0.74
CA VAL A 1017 1.35 42.68 -0.35
C VAL A 1017 0.80 41.76 -1.44
N LYS A 1018 0.63 40.49 -1.10
CA LYS A 1018 0.00 39.47 -1.94
C LYS A 1018 -1.50 39.75 -2.06
N GLY A 1019 -2.08 39.49 -3.23
CA GLY A 1019 -3.53 39.43 -3.38
C GLY A 1019 -4.07 38.03 -3.10
N ASN A 1020 -5.35 37.92 -2.74
CA ASN A 1020 -6.06 36.64 -2.72
C ASN A 1020 -6.03 35.95 -4.10
N ALA A 1021 -6.11 34.61 -4.10
CA ALA A 1021 -6.16 33.80 -5.33
C ALA A 1021 -7.39 34.11 -6.22
N VAL A 1022 -8.45 34.67 -5.62
CA VAL A 1022 -9.65 35.19 -6.29
C VAL A 1022 -9.77 36.67 -5.93
N GLN A 1023 -10.08 37.53 -6.91
CA GLN A 1023 -10.15 38.97 -6.71
C GLN A 1023 -11.32 39.34 -5.79
N THR A 1024 -11.04 39.62 -4.52
CA THR A 1024 -12.00 40.10 -3.51
C THR A 1024 -11.64 41.49 -3.03
N GLY A 1025 -12.63 42.25 -2.52
CA GLY A 1025 -12.40 43.54 -1.85
C GLY A 1025 -11.71 43.41 -0.47
N ASP A 1026 -11.62 42.18 0.05
CA ASP A 1026 -11.05 41.86 1.35
C ASP A 1026 -9.64 41.29 1.17
N ASN A 1027 -8.61 41.93 1.72
CA ASN A 1027 -7.23 41.42 1.72
C ASN A 1027 -6.51 41.75 3.01
N LEU A 1028 -5.61 40.86 3.42
CA LEU A 1028 -4.77 41.01 4.61
C LEU A 1028 -3.36 40.49 4.33
N SER A 1029 -2.33 41.21 4.78
CA SER A 1029 -0.93 40.79 4.62
C SER A 1029 -0.09 41.22 5.81
N PHE A 1030 0.96 40.44 6.08
CA PHE A 1030 1.95 40.73 7.10
C PHE A 1030 3.17 41.45 6.50
N VAL A 1031 3.96 42.11 7.34
CA VAL A 1031 5.30 42.57 6.98
C VAL A 1031 6.11 41.35 6.54
N ALA A 1032 6.77 41.44 5.39
CA ALA A 1032 7.60 40.34 4.90
C ALA A 1032 8.86 40.14 5.74
N ASP A 1033 9.37 38.91 5.80
CA ASP A 1033 10.51 38.53 6.65
C ASP A 1033 11.76 39.40 6.41
N ASN A 1034 12.11 39.63 5.13
CA ASN A 1034 13.22 40.51 4.73
C ASN A 1034 13.02 41.98 5.14
N MET A 1035 11.79 42.44 5.32
CA MET A 1035 11.46 43.81 5.71
C MET A 1035 11.31 43.99 7.21
N LEU A 1036 11.24 42.90 7.98
CA LEU A 1036 10.88 42.93 9.39
C LEU A 1036 11.79 43.86 10.19
N LYS A 1037 13.11 43.72 10.04
CA LYS A 1037 14.10 44.55 10.75
C LYS A 1037 13.90 46.04 10.49
N SER A 1038 13.85 46.43 9.21
CA SER A 1038 13.73 47.83 8.79
C SER A 1038 12.37 48.43 9.14
N TYR A 1039 11.31 47.61 9.07
CA TYR A 1039 9.98 48.00 9.52
C TYR A 1039 9.97 48.34 11.01
N LEU A 1040 10.50 47.46 11.86
CA LEU A 1040 10.54 47.66 13.31
C LEU A 1040 11.39 48.90 13.70
N LEU A 1041 12.50 49.14 13.00
CA LEU A 1041 13.31 50.35 13.18
C LEU A 1041 12.55 51.61 12.78
N SER A 1042 11.95 51.62 11.59
CA SER A 1042 11.23 52.80 11.08
C SER A 1042 10.02 53.16 11.95
N ASN A 1043 9.38 52.17 12.56
CA ASN A 1043 8.25 52.35 13.47
C ASN A 1043 8.67 52.68 14.92
N GLY A 1044 9.97 52.69 15.22
CA GLY A 1044 10.49 52.94 16.58
C GLY A 1044 10.16 51.82 17.58
N ASP A 1045 9.78 50.63 17.10
CA ASP A 1045 9.54 49.45 17.93
C ASP A 1045 10.84 48.86 18.48
N ILE A 1046 11.96 49.16 17.81
CA ILE A 1046 13.34 48.94 18.27
C ILE A 1046 14.17 50.20 17.96
N SER A 1047 15.21 50.42 18.74
CA SER A 1047 16.04 51.64 18.69
C SER A 1047 17.27 51.52 17.78
N SER A 1048 17.70 50.30 17.45
CA SER A 1048 18.91 50.04 16.64
C SER A 1048 18.90 48.66 16.00
N GLU A 1049 19.65 48.47 14.91
CA GLU A 1049 19.84 47.15 14.28
C GLU A 1049 20.44 46.11 15.24
N GLU A 1050 21.31 46.56 16.15
CA GLU A 1050 21.92 45.71 17.18
C GLU A 1050 20.88 45.15 18.17
N GLU A 1051 19.79 45.87 18.39
CA GLU A 1051 18.68 45.40 19.21
C GLU A 1051 17.91 44.27 18.52
N PHE A 1052 17.64 44.39 17.22
CA PHE A 1052 17.02 43.32 16.44
C PHE A 1052 17.85 42.04 16.45
N ASN A 1053 19.16 42.17 16.24
CA ASN A 1053 20.09 41.02 16.16
C ASN A 1053 20.26 40.28 17.50
N LYS A 1054 19.74 40.83 18.61
CA LYS A 1054 19.72 40.16 19.93
C LYS A 1054 18.51 39.25 20.13
N PHE A 1055 17.49 39.36 19.28
CA PHE A 1055 16.34 38.47 19.37
C PHE A 1055 16.76 37.03 19.07
N THR A 1056 16.39 36.12 19.96
CA THR A 1056 16.22 34.68 19.68
C THR A 1056 14.75 34.40 19.33
N PRO A 1057 14.44 33.28 18.65
CA PRO A 1057 13.06 32.90 18.34
C PRO A 1057 12.10 32.95 19.54
N ASP A 1058 12.56 32.49 20.71
CA ASP A 1058 11.74 32.52 21.93
C ASP A 1058 11.54 33.95 22.47
N THR A 1059 12.59 34.77 22.47
CA THR A 1059 12.48 36.17 22.92
C THR A 1059 11.64 37.03 21.98
N PHE A 1060 11.71 36.77 20.68
CA PHE A 1060 10.90 37.45 19.68
C PHE A 1060 9.44 37.01 19.74
N ALA A 1061 9.17 35.71 19.86
CA ALA A 1061 7.81 35.19 20.07
C ALA A 1061 7.18 35.78 21.34
N LYS A 1062 7.95 35.89 22.42
CA LYS A 1062 7.49 36.55 23.65
C LYS A 1062 7.13 38.01 23.39
N TRP A 1063 8.04 38.77 22.78
CA TRP A 1063 7.82 40.18 22.41
C TRP A 1063 6.57 40.38 21.53
N LEU A 1064 6.29 39.47 20.60
CA LEU A 1064 5.10 39.51 19.75
C LEU A 1064 3.79 39.34 20.53
N THR A 1065 3.82 38.54 21.60
CA THR A 1065 2.64 38.25 22.44
C THR A 1065 2.40 39.28 23.55
N ASP A 1066 3.35 40.19 23.80
CA ASP A 1066 3.24 41.23 24.80
C ASP A 1066 2.00 42.12 24.58
N ASN A 1067 1.39 42.57 25.68
CA ASN A 1067 0.16 43.37 25.72
C ASN A 1067 -0.99 42.78 24.87
N ASN A 1068 -1.26 41.48 25.04
CA ASN A 1068 -2.36 40.78 24.34
C ASN A 1068 -2.20 40.79 22.81
N ASN A 1069 -1.02 40.37 22.33
CA ASN A 1069 -0.68 40.28 20.90
C ASN A 1069 -0.66 41.62 20.15
N GLU A 1070 -0.59 42.77 20.86
CA GLU A 1070 -0.57 44.10 20.22
C GLU A 1070 0.57 44.22 19.21
N LYS A 1071 1.76 43.69 19.54
CA LYS A 1071 2.94 43.72 18.68
C LYS A 1071 2.78 42.81 17.46
N ALA A 1072 2.23 41.61 17.61
CA ALA A 1072 1.92 40.73 16.48
C ALA A 1072 0.91 41.36 15.50
N LEU A 1073 -0.09 42.10 16.00
CA LEU A 1073 -1.07 42.79 15.17
C LEU A 1073 -0.48 43.97 14.39
N LYS A 1074 0.54 44.65 14.93
CA LYS A 1074 1.27 45.71 14.20
C LYS A 1074 1.99 45.18 12.98
N LEU A 1075 2.36 43.90 12.96
CA LEU A 1075 2.96 43.28 11.79
C LEU A 1075 1.98 43.02 10.66
N ILE A 1076 0.67 43.25 10.82
CA ILE A 1076 -0.29 43.25 9.71
C ILE A 1076 -0.14 44.56 8.94
N SER A 1077 0.66 44.51 7.87
CA SER A 1077 1.10 45.66 7.06
C SER A 1077 0.00 46.19 6.12
N TYR A 1078 -0.96 45.36 5.75
CA TYR A 1078 -2.09 45.74 4.91
C TYR A 1078 -3.35 45.00 5.34
N LYS A 1079 -4.47 45.73 5.36
CA LYS A 1079 -5.81 45.20 5.62
C LYS A 1079 -6.82 46.03 4.83
N SER A 1080 -7.86 45.39 4.31
CA SER A 1080 -8.93 46.03 3.54
C SER A 1080 -10.20 45.19 3.65
N GLY A 1081 -11.35 45.84 3.41
CA GLY A 1081 -12.65 45.18 3.47
C GLY A 1081 -12.99 44.67 4.87
N GLN A 1082 -13.59 43.49 4.97
CA GLN A 1082 -14.11 42.91 6.22
C GLN A 1082 -13.03 42.71 7.30
N TYR A 1083 -11.77 42.51 6.92
CA TYR A 1083 -10.68 42.33 7.88
C TYR A 1083 -10.38 43.60 8.69
N GLU A 1084 -10.70 44.79 8.17
CA GLU A 1084 -10.55 46.04 8.94
C GLU A 1084 -11.49 46.09 10.14
N ASP A 1085 -12.71 45.58 9.98
CA ASP A 1085 -13.70 45.55 11.04
C ASP A 1085 -13.50 44.37 11.99
N LEU A 1086 -13.14 43.19 11.46
CA LEU A 1086 -12.88 42.00 12.28
C LEU A 1086 -11.67 42.19 13.22
N LEU A 1087 -10.64 42.93 12.82
CA LEU A 1087 -9.48 43.21 13.66
C LEU A 1087 -9.74 44.25 14.77
N LYS A 1088 -10.88 44.97 14.76
CA LYS A 1088 -11.25 45.93 15.82
C LYS A 1088 -11.86 45.26 17.06
N ASP A 1089 -12.37 44.04 16.92
CA ASP A 1089 -13.02 43.27 17.99
C ASP A 1089 -12.23 42.00 18.30
N SER A 1090 -11.59 41.97 19.47
CA SER A 1090 -10.75 40.83 19.91
C SER A 1090 -11.52 39.52 20.10
N THR A 1091 -12.85 39.52 20.07
CA THR A 1091 -13.68 38.29 20.06
C THR A 1091 -13.85 37.70 18.66
N LYS A 1092 -13.54 38.48 17.61
CA LYS A 1092 -13.71 38.11 16.20
C LYS A 1092 -12.47 37.50 15.57
N TYR A 1093 -11.36 37.38 16.30
CA TYR A 1093 -10.20 36.65 15.84
C TYR A 1093 -9.44 35.99 17.00
N SER A 1094 -8.67 34.96 16.68
CA SER A 1094 -7.70 34.33 17.59
C SER A 1094 -6.32 34.33 16.94
N LEU A 1095 -5.31 34.78 17.67
CA LEU A 1095 -3.92 34.84 17.21
C LEU A 1095 -3.04 33.91 18.06
N THR A 1096 -2.25 33.09 17.39
CA THR A 1096 -1.29 32.17 18.03
C THR A 1096 0.11 32.45 17.50
N VAL A 1097 1.10 32.57 18.39
CA VAL A 1097 2.52 32.70 18.04
C VAL A 1097 3.27 31.45 18.51
N LEU A 1098 4.04 30.84 17.61
CA LEU A 1098 4.82 29.63 17.90
C LEU A 1098 6.31 29.89 17.60
N SER A 1099 7.20 29.59 18.55
CA SER A 1099 8.65 29.63 18.32
C SER A 1099 9.18 28.24 17.97
N ASN A 1100 10.15 28.21 17.06
CA ASN A 1100 10.97 27.04 16.74
C ASN A 1100 12.45 27.40 16.87
N PRO A 1101 13.05 27.19 18.06
CA PRO A 1101 14.45 27.53 18.32
C PRO A 1101 15.43 26.79 17.41
N THR A 1102 15.15 25.51 17.13
CA THR A 1102 16.03 24.64 16.33
C THR A 1102 16.14 25.11 14.87
N GLN A 1103 15.04 25.61 14.31
CA GLN A 1103 15.01 26.11 12.94
C GLN A 1103 15.18 27.63 12.84
N ARG A 1104 15.36 28.32 13.98
CA ARG A 1104 15.46 29.79 14.07
C ARG A 1104 14.26 30.53 13.48
N LYS A 1105 13.05 30.07 13.80
CA LYS A 1105 11.80 30.60 13.22
C LYS A 1105 10.75 30.95 14.26
N VAL A 1106 9.88 31.90 13.91
CA VAL A 1106 8.67 32.25 14.66
C VAL A 1106 7.48 32.32 13.71
N ASP A 1107 6.45 31.55 13.97
CA ASP A 1107 5.22 31.51 13.18
C ASP A 1107 4.09 32.28 13.89
N ILE A 1108 3.37 33.11 13.15
CA ILE A 1108 2.15 33.79 13.62
C ILE A 1108 0.96 33.26 12.82
N PHE A 1109 -0.06 32.79 13.52
CA PHE A 1109 -1.32 32.32 12.95
C PHE A 1109 -2.45 33.22 13.41
N VAL A 1110 -3.29 33.70 12.50
CA VAL A 1110 -4.51 34.47 12.81
C VAL A 1110 -5.70 33.78 12.18
N ARG A 1111 -6.70 33.46 13.00
CA ARG A 1111 -7.99 32.91 12.56
C ARG A 1111 -9.09 33.91 12.84
N PHE A 1112 -9.93 34.18 11.86
CA PHE A 1112 -11.07 35.09 11.95
C PHE A 1112 -12.39 34.33 12.12
N ASN A 1113 -13.21 34.79 13.05
CA ASN A 1113 -14.56 34.32 13.33
C ASN A 1113 -15.58 35.31 12.74
N GLY A 1114 -16.35 34.88 11.74
CA GLY A 1114 -17.41 35.70 11.14
C GLY A 1114 -17.08 36.36 9.81
N VAL A 1115 -16.12 35.83 9.04
CA VAL A 1115 -15.92 36.20 7.62
C VAL A 1115 -17.19 35.82 6.85
N THR A 1116 -17.83 36.79 6.20
CA THR A 1116 -19.12 36.56 5.50
C THR A 1116 -18.96 36.35 4.00
N ASN A 1117 -17.88 36.84 3.42
CA ASN A 1117 -17.53 36.60 2.02
C ASN A 1117 -16.92 35.19 1.87
N ASN A 1118 -17.59 34.29 1.15
CA ASN A 1118 -17.17 32.89 0.97
C ASN A 1118 -15.88 32.71 0.16
N GLN A 1119 -15.39 33.76 -0.50
CA GLN A 1119 -14.12 33.77 -1.23
C GLN A 1119 -12.95 34.32 -0.39
N SER A 1120 -13.22 34.82 0.82
CA SER A 1120 -12.20 35.32 1.75
C SER A 1120 -11.66 34.22 2.66
N LEU A 1121 -10.38 34.31 3.02
CA LEU A 1121 -9.72 33.35 3.90
C LEU A 1121 -10.15 33.55 5.36
N THR A 1122 -10.45 32.45 6.04
CA THR A 1122 -10.74 32.46 7.49
C THR A 1122 -9.47 32.38 8.34
N GLU A 1123 -8.33 32.01 7.76
CA GLU A 1123 -7.06 31.82 8.46
C GLU A 1123 -5.88 32.37 7.63
N TYR A 1124 -4.96 33.07 8.30
CA TYR A 1124 -3.71 33.60 7.74
C TYR A 1124 -2.53 33.17 8.60
N SER A 1125 -1.36 32.98 7.98
CA SER A 1125 -0.12 32.74 8.71
C SER A 1125 1.09 33.42 8.06
N VAL A 1126 2.10 33.73 8.88
CA VAL A 1126 3.41 34.22 8.45
C VAL A 1126 4.50 33.58 9.30
N THR A 1127 5.65 33.30 8.68
CA THR A 1127 6.85 32.78 9.33
C THR A 1127 7.96 33.82 9.24
N TYR A 1128 8.60 34.11 10.36
CA TYR A 1128 9.77 34.99 10.47
C TYR A 1128 11.02 34.21 10.84
N THR A 1129 12.14 34.53 10.21
CA THR A 1129 13.45 33.96 10.50
C THR A 1129 14.19 34.89 11.46
N ILE A 1130 14.51 34.42 12.67
CA ILE A 1130 15.05 35.22 13.79
C ILE A 1130 16.45 34.75 14.19
#